data_AF-A0A1F1DW88-F1
#
_entry.id   AF-A0A1F1DW88-F1
#
_cell.length_a   1.000
_cell.length_b   1.000
_cell.length_c   1.000
_cell.angle_alpha   90.00
_cell.angle_beta   90.00
_cell.angle_gamma   90.00
#
_symmetry.space_group_name_H-M   'P 1'
#
loop_
_entity.id
_entity.type
_entity.pdbx_description
1 polymer ?
#
loop_
_entity_poly.entity_id
_entity_poly.type
_entity_poly.pdbx_seq_one_letter_code
_entity_poly.pdbx_strand_id
1 'polypeptide(L)'
;MTQKATVSDLVYHSKHIDILRYRVPGWESLEPQAQRYVYHLAEACLYGRDILYLQHHPMSLAARAILEAIWEQGTFRNHDMEDYLTQLWMYSGFHHHYKETKTVPAFSRTYFHEAVLQLPYDVEAYLEAQGFTLDALEEMIFDPRKAPLRRADGDRETLVERSAVNFYGPGVTTAEALEFYEKRKDKYRIAPGLNSRLVKDEKGELRELTAYTDGLYGDALQAIVRQLTAALSYAPSEAARETLRTLIAYYESGDIDAFADYSEAWVRLLEPVDLIHGFIETYEDPLGLKGSYEGIVELEDPEGTERVRRIVELAGYFEQQSPIDEAYKRTEPLGRAARAIDVVMLAGDSYPASPLGINLPNDERMRAEVGSKSVTLSNISLAIDRYRSAASIDLFYHGEEVKERLRRYGAEADMLHTDLHEIIGHGSGKLLPGISGADLREYDSCIEEARADINALYFIADPKLVELGILPSPDAYRAEYDRYLTSALITQLSRLGEDTVLREAHMQNRALIARYALQYPEAVTLEAIKGEHFVLIHDYDRLREIFGELLRELQRIKSWGDYEAAADLVARFGTEVDPELREEAIRRDRATGMAPYIGFVNPRLSLRGESVEIDYTEGFIEQNLRYSEQYRTLALPLEGFLRKEHKVYGEGKWHDRLNAIRQRLRKRMSGDVSKSMRDKGLQYGINFGVSLPDLREIAAEQPRDRSLADLMWTKEVREMRLLSLMIRPREELTRKDLLSLAGECRTIEEAEQFVTLLLIGSGEEERVATEVAKQSPEAVLPWVVLTRLAVAGSASTRFVKHSLDRAEEVLSEERPLQATYILRALSRLAERQPEMRQRIARFANARAKEEDPLRKGVGEELTELLEYLR
;
A
#
# COMPACT_ATOMS: atom_id res chain seq x y z
N MET A 1 -20.77 28.74 18.09
CA MET A 1 -19.64 29.65 18.37
C MET A 1 -18.65 29.58 17.21
N THR A 2 -18.28 30.72 16.64
CA THR A 2 -17.42 30.86 15.46
C THR A 2 -15.98 30.44 15.75
N GLN A 3 -15.58 29.25 15.29
CA GLN A 3 -14.17 28.81 15.30
C GLN A 3 -13.39 29.55 14.20
N LYS A 4 -12.23 30.08 14.60
CA LYS A 4 -11.27 30.83 13.79
C LYS A 4 -10.83 30.01 12.56
N ALA A 5 -10.89 30.64 11.38
CA ALA A 5 -10.21 30.13 10.20
C ALA A 5 -8.68 30.07 10.41
N THR A 6 -8.04 29.05 9.79
CA THR A 6 -6.69 29.01 9.16
C THR A 6 -5.88 27.72 9.43
N VAL A 7 -6.50 26.54 9.32
CA VAL A 7 -5.79 25.33 8.87
C VAL A 7 -6.69 24.68 7.82
N SER A 8 -6.14 24.38 6.63
CA SER A 8 -6.86 23.64 5.60
C SER A 8 -7.28 22.27 6.14
N ASP A 9 -8.54 21.88 5.91
CA ASP A 9 -9.00 20.52 6.23
C ASP A 9 -8.35 19.48 5.31
N LEU A 10 -7.88 19.88 4.12
CA LEU A 10 -6.97 19.08 3.28
C LEU A 10 -5.53 19.16 3.83
N VAL A 11 -4.96 18.01 4.14
CA VAL A 11 -3.65 17.80 4.79
C VAL A 11 -2.58 17.34 3.80
N TYR A 12 -2.95 16.45 2.88
CA TYR A 12 -2.08 15.93 1.84
C TYR A 12 -2.89 15.73 0.57
N HIS A 13 -2.28 16.00 -0.57
CA HIS A 13 -2.88 15.85 -1.89
C HIS A 13 -1.90 15.18 -2.85
N SER A 14 -2.37 14.15 -3.54
CA SER A 14 -1.73 13.62 -4.75
C SER A 14 -2.78 13.33 -5.82
N LYS A 15 -2.35 12.87 -7.00
CA LYS A 15 -3.25 12.39 -8.07
C LYS A 15 -4.12 11.18 -7.65
N HIS A 16 -3.75 10.50 -6.56
CA HIS A 16 -4.39 9.27 -6.12
C HIS A 16 -5.26 9.47 -4.87
N ILE A 17 -4.77 10.25 -3.91
CA ILE A 17 -5.37 10.36 -2.59
C ILE A 17 -5.41 11.81 -2.09
N ASP A 18 -6.49 12.14 -1.40
CA ASP A 18 -6.60 13.32 -0.55
C ASP A 18 -6.70 12.86 0.90
N ILE A 19 -5.87 13.42 1.77
CA ILE A 19 -5.96 13.17 3.21
C ILE A 19 -6.57 14.38 3.87
N LEU A 20 -7.71 14.16 4.51
CA LEU A 20 -8.44 15.17 5.24
C LEU A 20 -8.15 15.11 6.73
N ARG A 21 -8.57 16.15 7.42
CA ARG A 21 -8.58 16.23 8.88
C ARG A 21 -10.01 16.27 9.37
N TYR A 22 -10.31 15.46 10.38
CA TYR A 22 -11.56 15.55 11.12
C TYR A 22 -11.33 16.21 12.48
N ARG A 23 -12.39 16.78 13.05
CA ARG A 23 -12.42 17.35 14.40
C ARG A 23 -13.20 16.41 15.31
N VAL A 24 -12.99 16.51 16.61
CA VAL A 24 -13.75 15.75 17.62
C VAL A 24 -14.62 16.74 18.40
N PRO A 25 -15.83 17.09 17.90
CA PRO A 25 -16.79 17.85 18.69
C PRO A 25 -17.06 17.13 20.02
N GLY A 26 -17.31 17.89 21.08
CA GLY A 26 -17.57 17.33 22.41
C GLY A 26 -16.32 16.97 23.23
N TRP A 27 -15.11 16.99 22.65
CA TRP A 27 -13.87 16.73 23.41
C TRP A 27 -13.71 17.68 24.61
N GLU A 28 -13.97 18.97 24.42
CA GLU A 28 -13.85 19.98 25.48
C GLU A 28 -14.91 19.84 26.58
N SER A 29 -15.99 19.08 26.33
CA SER A 29 -17.02 18.79 27.33
C SER A 29 -16.76 17.52 28.15
N LEU A 30 -15.76 16.71 27.78
CA LEU A 30 -15.39 15.53 28.53
C LEU A 30 -14.72 15.89 29.86
N GLU A 31 -15.16 15.24 30.93
CA GLU A 31 -14.48 15.29 32.22
C GLU A 31 -13.04 14.74 32.10
N PRO A 32 -12.06 15.23 32.88
CA PRO A 32 -10.66 14.80 32.78
C PRO A 32 -10.47 13.27 32.90
N GLN A 33 -11.30 12.60 33.71
CA GLN A 33 -11.28 11.14 33.81
C GLN A 33 -11.69 10.47 32.49
N ALA A 34 -12.75 10.96 31.84
CA ALA A 34 -13.20 10.43 30.55
C ALA A 34 -12.19 10.70 29.44
N GLN A 35 -11.51 11.85 29.45
CA GLN A 35 -10.41 12.12 28.52
C GLN A 35 -9.26 11.12 28.68
N ARG A 36 -8.90 10.74 29.92
CA ARG A 36 -7.88 9.70 30.17
C ARG A 36 -8.35 8.31 29.76
N TYR A 37 -9.63 7.99 29.96
CA TYR A 37 -10.22 6.77 29.45
C TYR A 37 -10.06 6.69 27.92
N VAL A 38 -10.52 7.71 27.20
CA VAL A 38 -10.41 7.83 25.74
C VAL A 38 -8.96 7.78 25.27
N TYR A 39 -8.03 8.42 25.97
CA TYR A 39 -6.60 8.35 25.65
C TYR A 39 -6.08 6.90 25.64
N HIS A 40 -6.36 6.12 26.69
CA HIS A 40 -5.90 4.74 26.75
C HIS A 40 -6.58 3.85 25.70
N LEU A 41 -7.87 4.09 25.39
CA LEU A 41 -8.54 3.40 24.29
C LEU A 41 -7.90 3.73 22.93
N ALA A 42 -7.57 5.00 22.69
CA ALA A 42 -6.93 5.44 21.45
C ALA A 42 -5.51 4.85 21.29
N GLU A 43 -4.74 4.80 22.37
CA GLU A 43 -3.43 4.11 22.38
C GLU A 43 -3.57 2.62 22.08
N ALA A 44 -4.60 1.95 22.64
CA ALA A 44 -4.89 0.55 22.35
C ALA A 44 -5.14 0.35 20.84
N CYS A 45 -6.02 1.15 20.22
CA CYS A 45 -6.29 1.09 18.79
C CYS A 45 -5.01 1.16 17.94
N LEU A 46 -4.14 2.13 18.23
CA LEU A 46 -2.93 2.39 17.44
C LEU A 46 -1.88 1.27 17.50
N TYR A 47 -1.82 0.49 18.59
CA TYR A 47 -0.89 -0.64 18.71
C TYR A 47 -1.17 -1.80 17.76
N GLY A 48 -2.37 -1.88 17.17
CA GLY A 48 -2.70 -2.88 16.17
C GLY A 48 -2.39 -2.49 14.72
N ARG A 49 -1.81 -1.30 14.46
CA ARG A 49 -1.44 -0.87 13.10
C ARG A 49 -0.61 -1.90 12.34
N ASP A 50 0.38 -2.51 13.00
CA ASP A 50 1.26 -3.49 12.35
C ASP A 50 0.55 -4.82 12.04
N ILE A 51 -0.55 -5.14 12.75
CA ILE A 51 -1.34 -6.35 12.52
C ILE A 51 -1.93 -6.32 11.11
N LEU A 52 -2.57 -5.21 10.73
CA LEU A 52 -3.21 -5.07 9.42
C LEU A 52 -2.20 -5.19 8.27
N TYR A 53 -1.02 -4.56 8.38
CA TYR A 53 0.04 -4.70 7.38
C TYR A 53 0.43 -6.16 7.16
N LEU A 54 0.52 -6.93 8.25
CA LEU A 54 0.81 -8.36 8.18
C LEU A 54 -0.38 -9.19 7.72
N GLN A 55 -1.63 -8.79 7.96
CA GLN A 55 -2.82 -9.43 7.38
C GLN A 55 -2.84 -9.25 5.86
N HIS A 56 -2.40 -8.09 5.35
CA HIS A 56 -2.34 -7.84 3.90
C HIS A 56 -1.23 -8.61 3.19
N HIS A 57 0.00 -8.61 3.73
CA HIS A 57 1.10 -9.36 3.13
C HIS A 57 2.28 -9.51 4.12
N PRO A 58 2.97 -10.67 4.14
CA PRO A 58 4.08 -10.90 5.08
C PRO A 58 5.28 -9.95 4.90
N MET A 59 5.48 -9.38 3.71
CA MET A 59 6.58 -8.41 3.45
C MET A 59 6.19 -6.95 3.69
N SER A 60 4.94 -6.63 4.04
CA SER A 60 4.48 -5.23 4.10
C SER A 60 5.24 -4.40 5.12
N LEU A 61 5.52 -4.96 6.32
CA LEU A 61 6.26 -4.25 7.37
C LEU A 61 7.71 -3.98 6.97
N ALA A 62 8.39 -4.96 6.35
CA ALA A 62 9.76 -4.81 5.88
C ALA A 62 9.85 -3.75 4.76
N ALA A 63 8.92 -3.77 3.82
CA ALA A 63 8.85 -2.78 2.75
C ALA A 63 8.60 -1.37 3.30
N ARG A 64 7.64 -1.23 4.21
CA ARG A 64 7.33 0.04 4.89
C ARG A 64 8.58 0.61 5.56
N ALA A 65 9.26 -0.20 6.37
CA ALA A 65 10.42 0.24 7.14
C ALA A 65 11.61 0.64 6.24
N ILE A 66 11.84 -0.07 5.12
CA ILE A 66 12.89 0.28 4.15
C ILE A 66 12.54 1.56 3.39
N LEU A 67 11.30 1.72 2.92
CA LEU A 67 10.86 2.91 2.18
C LEU A 67 10.83 4.15 3.09
N GLU A 68 10.40 4.00 4.34
CA GLU A 68 10.49 5.03 5.38
C GLU A 68 11.94 5.45 5.59
N ALA A 69 12.87 4.50 5.75
CA ALA A 69 14.29 4.81 5.90
C ALA A 69 14.87 5.52 4.68
N ILE A 70 14.48 5.12 3.46
CA ILE A 70 14.90 5.81 2.21
C ILE A 70 14.38 7.25 2.21
N TRP A 71 13.13 7.44 2.64
CA TRP A 71 12.54 8.75 2.76
C TRP A 71 13.31 9.56 3.79
N GLU A 72 13.43 9.10 5.04
CA GLU A 72 14.15 9.80 6.11
C GLU A 72 15.57 10.22 5.72
N GLN A 73 16.31 9.37 5.00
CA GLN A 73 17.67 9.64 4.52
C GLN A 73 17.79 10.83 3.56
N GLY A 74 16.70 11.23 2.89
CA GLY A 74 16.59 12.52 2.19
C GLY A 74 17.21 12.59 0.80
N THR A 75 18.27 11.83 0.51
CA THR A 75 18.99 11.93 -0.77
C THR A 75 18.17 11.40 -1.95
N PHE A 76 17.32 10.40 -1.68
CA PHE A 76 16.41 9.78 -2.63
C PHE A 76 14.96 10.16 -2.32
N ARG A 77 14.71 11.40 -1.90
CA ARG A 77 13.34 11.94 -1.90
C ARG A 77 13.02 12.51 -3.27
N ASN A 78 11.97 12.00 -3.89
CA ASN A 78 11.35 12.59 -5.07
C ASN A 78 9.83 12.35 -5.02
N HIS A 79 9.10 12.97 -5.94
CA HIS A 79 7.65 12.90 -5.97
C HIS A 79 7.13 11.47 -6.16
N ASP A 80 7.74 10.69 -7.07
CA ASP A 80 7.30 9.31 -7.37
C ASP A 80 7.48 8.37 -6.18
N MET A 81 8.56 8.56 -5.39
CA MET A 81 8.82 7.78 -4.20
C MET A 81 7.84 8.14 -3.08
N GLU A 82 7.62 9.43 -2.84
CA GLU A 82 6.67 9.89 -1.83
C GLU A 82 5.24 9.49 -2.17
N ASP A 83 4.83 9.57 -3.44
CA ASP A 83 3.50 9.13 -3.90
C ASP A 83 3.31 7.61 -3.69
N TYR A 84 4.35 6.79 -3.87
CA TYR A 84 4.27 5.35 -3.58
C TYR A 84 4.26 5.06 -2.07
N LEU A 85 5.09 5.75 -1.28
CA LEU A 85 5.14 5.58 0.18
C LEU A 85 3.82 6.00 0.84
N THR A 86 3.23 7.11 0.40
CA THR A 86 1.93 7.57 0.91
C THR A 86 0.78 6.66 0.50
N GLN A 87 0.83 6.05 -0.69
CA GLN A 87 -0.09 4.96 -1.06
C GLN A 87 0.10 3.72 -0.18
N LEU A 88 1.35 3.31 0.10
CA LEU A 88 1.63 2.19 1.00
C LEU A 88 1.04 2.43 2.40
N TRP A 89 1.13 3.67 2.90
CA TRP A 89 0.50 4.08 4.16
C TRP A 89 -1.02 4.10 4.09
N MET A 90 -1.60 4.68 3.03
CA MET A 90 -3.05 4.75 2.82
C MET A 90 -3.69 3.36 2.71
N TYR A 91 -3.00 2.40 2.11
CA TYR A 91 -3.57 1.08 1.86
C TYR A 91 -3.08 0.01 2.83
N SER A 92 -2.27 0.40 3.83
CA SER A 92 -1.64 -0.51 4.77
C SER A 92 -0.92 -1.69 4.09
N GLY A 93 -0.31 -1.47 2.91
CA GLY A 93 0.26 -2.54 2.10
C GLY A 93 0.44 -2.19 0.61
N PHE A 94 0.77 -3.21 -0.20
CA PHE A 94 1.13 -3.06 -1.61
C PHE A 94 -0.05 -2.93 -2.58
N HIS A 95 -1.28 -3.05 -2.09
CA HIS A 95 -2.46 -3.19 -2.93
C HIS A 95 -3.42 -2.06 -2.67
N HIS A 96 -4.10 -1.60 -3.71
CA HIS A 96 -5.05 -0.52 -3.59
C HIS A 96 -6.26 -0.96 -2.74
N HIS A 97 -6.51 -0.26 -1.62
CA HIS A 97 -7.57 -0.59 -0.64
C HIS A 97 -8.95 -0.88 -1.26
N TYR A 98 -9.37 -0.12 -2.28
CA TYR A 98 -10.65 -0.36 -2.96
C TYR A 98 -10.60 -1.35 -4.14
N LYS A 99 -9.56 -1.28 -4.98
CA LYS A 99 -9.50 -2.04 -6.24
C LYS A 99 -8.93 -3.45 -6.06
N GLU A 100 -8.36 -3.76 -4.89
CA GLU A 100 -7.61 -4.98 -4.60
C GLU A 100 -6.35 -5.21 -5.44
N THR A 101 -6.14 -4.44 -6.52
CA THR A 101 -5.00 -4.56 -7.42
C THR A 101 -3.71 -4.03 -6.81
N LYS A 102 -2.59 -4.70 -7.10
CA LYS A 102 -1.27 -4.24 -6.67
C LYS A 102 -0.89 -2.88 -7.25
N THR A 103 -0.31 -2.02 -6.43
CA THR A 103 0.31 -0.75 -6.84
C THR A 103 1.75 -1.00 -7.29
N VAL A 104 2.16 -0.32 -8.35
CA VAL A 104 3.54 -0.37 -8.86
C VAL A 104 4.10 1.05 -8.84
N PRO A 105 5.30 1.27 -8.26
CA PRO A 105 5.88 2.60 -8.18
C PRO A 105 6.24 3.15 -9.56
N ALA A 106 6.21 4.48 -9.70
CA ALA A 106 6.66 5.16 -10.92
C ALA A 106 8.20 5.29 -11.00
N PHE A 107 8.92 5.20 -9.88
CA PHE A 107 10.38 5.15 -9.86
C PHE A 107 10.90 3.77 -10.31
N SER A 108 12.15 3.71 -10.78
CA SER A 108 12.73 2.48 -11.32
C SER A 108 13.26 1.52 -10.25
N ARG A 109 13.37 0.23 -10.58
CA ARG A 109 14.07 -0.75 -9.75
C ARG A 109 15.52 -0.33 -9.44
N THR A 110 16.22 0.23 -10.43
CA THR A 110 17.58 0.77 -10.24
C THR A 110 17.62 1.89 -9.19
N TYR A 111 16.63 2.80 -9.22
CA TYR A 111 16.53 3.86 -8.23
C TYR A 111 16.38 3.31 -6.81
N PHE A 112 15.48 2.35 -6.61
CA PHE A 112 15.27 1.72 -5.31
C PHE A 112 16.52 1.00 -4.82
N HIS A 113 17.17 0.25 -5.69
CA HIS A 113 18.41 -0.46 -5.37
C HIS A 113 19.52 0.51 -4.94
N GLU A 114 19.73 1.60 -5.68
CA GLU A 114 20.69 2.64 -5.31
C GLU A 114 20.35 3.29 -3.96
N ALA A 115 19.07 3.55 -3.71
CA ALA A 115 18.59 4.12 -2.45
C ALA A 115 18.86 3.19 -1.25
N VAL A 116 18.56 1.89 -1.40
CA VAL A 116 18.85 0.85 -0.40
C VAL A 116 20.35 0.77 -0.10
N LEU A 117 21.21 0.85 -1.11
CA LEU A 117 22.67 0.82 -0.91
C LEU A 117 23.21 2.00 -0.09
N GLN A 118 22.54 3.15 -0.16
CA GLN A 118 22.90 4.37 0.58
C GLN A 118 22.28 4.44 1.97
N LEU A 119 21.40 3.50 2.35
CA LEU A 119 20.90 3.40 3.70
C LEU A 119 22.01 3.02 4.66
N PRO A 120 21.90 3.45 5.93
CA PRO A 120 22.91 3.10 6.89
C PRO A 120 22.86 1.64 7.38
N TYR A 121 21.86 0.89 6.93
CA TYR A 121 21.52 -0.42 7.43
C TYR A 121 21.96 -1.52 6.46
N ASP A 122 22.25 -2.69 7.02
CA ASP A 122 22.41 -3.94 6.29
C ASP A 122 21.02 -4.49 5.98
N VAL A 123 20.44 -3.98 4.89
CA VAL A 123 19.08 -4.32 4.46
C VAL A 123 18.94 -5.80 4.10
N GLU A 124 20.01 -6.43 3.58
CA GLU A 124 20.00 -7.87 3.31
C GLU A 124 19.90 -8.67 4.62
N ALA A 125 20.75 -8.38 5.61
CA ALA A 125 20.67 -9.03 6.91
C ALA A 125 19.32 -8.77 7.63
N TYR A 126 18.76 -7.56 7.46
CA TYR A 126 17.43 -7.20 7.98
C TYR A 126 16.31 -8.05 7.36
N LEU A 127 16.36 -8.28 6.04
CA LEU A 127 15.38 -9.11 5.34
C LEU A 127 15.57 -10.60 5.65
N GLU A 128 16.81 -11.07 5.72
CA GLU A 128 17.14 -12.46 6.06
C GLU A 128 16.63 -12.84 7.45
N ALA A 129 16.73 -11.93 8.44
CA ALA A 129 16.19 -12.14 9.78
C ALA A 129 14.67 -12.35 9.81
N GLN A 130 13.97 -11.96 8.74
CA GLN A 130 12.52 -12.11 8.57
C GLN A 130 12.17 -13.21 7.55
N GLY A 131 13.17 -13.92 7.02
CA GLY A 131 12.98 -14.99 6.03
C GLY A 131 12.77 -14.51 4.60
N PHE A 132 13.19 -13.27 4.27
CA PHE A 132 13.06 -12.69 2.92
C PHE A 132 14.43 -12.39 2.30
N THR A 133 14.44 -12.12 0.99
CA THR A 133 15.62 -11.63 0.27
C THR A 133 15.31 -10.27 -0.36
N LEU A 134 16.34 -9.49 -0.67
CA LEU A 134 16.17 -8.22 -1.39
C LEU A 134 15.53 -8.42 -2.76
N ASP A 135 15.93 -9.47 -3.49
CA ASP A 135 15.33 -9.82 -4.78
C ASP A 135 13.82 -10.11 -4.67
N ALA A 136 13.39 -10.83 -3.63
CA ALA A 136 11.98 -11.14 -3.44
C ALA A 136 11.16 -9.89 -3.10
N LEU A 137 11.75 -8.95 -2.33
CA LEU A 137 11.14 -7.65 -2.06
C LEU A 137 11.05 -6.80 -3.34
N GLU A 138 12.13 -6.73 -4.13
CA GLU A 138 12.12 -6.01 -5.41
C GLU A 138 11.11 -6.61 -6.40
N GLU A 139 11.00 -7.94 -6.49
CA GLU A 139 9.96 -8.59 -7.30
C GLU A 139 8.56 -8.22 -6.81
N MET A 140 8.33 -8.22 -5.50
CA MET A 140 7.05 -7.84 -4.91
C MET A 140 6.68 -6.39 -5.20
N ILE A 141 7.64 -5.45 -5.13
CA ILE A 141 7.41 -4.03 -5.41
C ILE A 141 7.20 -3.76 -6.90
N PHE A 142 7.99 -4.37 -7.79
CA PHE A 142 8.10 -3.94 -9.18
C PHE A 142 7.45 -4.85 -10.23
N ASP A 143 7.29 -6.16 -9.98
CA ASP A 143 6.67 -7.06 -10.98
C ASP A 143 5.15 -7.07 -10.83
N PRO A 144 4.34 -6.43 -11.70
CA PRO A 144 2.89 -6.36 -11.54
C PRO A 144 2.19 -7.73 -11.46
N ARG A 145 2.84 -8.81 -11.91
CA ARG A 145 2.30 -10.18 -11.88
C ARG A 145 2.50 -10.88 -10.54
N LYS A 146 3.42 -10.39 -9.70
CA LYS A 146 3.67 -10.95 -8.37
C LYS A 146 2.58 -10.49 -7.42
N ALA A 147 1.77 -11.42 -6.91
CA ALA A 147 0.65 -11.10 -6.00
C ALA A 147 -0.24 -9.96 -6.56
N PRO A 148 -0.85 -10.15 -7.76
CA PRO A 148 -1.50 -9.07 -8.49
C PRO A 148 -2.75 -8.55 -7.79
N LEU A 149 -3.37 -9.37 -6.95
CA LEU A 149 -4.57 -9.06 -6.18
C LEU A 149 -4.29 -9.29 -4.68
N ARG A 150 -4.73 -8.39 -3.81
CA ARG A 150 -4.77 -8.62 -2.37
C ARG A 150 -5.83 -9.68 -2.06
N ARG A 151 -7.07 -9.42 -2.45
CA ARG A 151 -8.18 -10.37 -2.45
C ARG A 151 -8.63 -10.69 -3.87
N ALA A 152 -8.65 -11.97 -4.23
CA ALA A 152 -9.20 -12.43 -5.50
C ALA A 152 -10.72 -12.58 -5.43
N ASP A 153 -11.37 -12.38 -6.59
CA ASP A 153 -12.78 -12.65 -6.82
C ASP A 153 -12.98 -13.52 -8.07
N GLY A 154 -14.24 -13.77 -8.42
CA GLY A 154 -14.63 -14.51 -9.61
C GLY A 154 -14.55 -16.03 -9.43
N ASP A 155 -13.52 -16.66 -9.99
CA ASP A 155 -13.32 -18.12 -9.90
C ASP A 155 -13.25 -18.58 -8.44
N ARG A 156 -14.32 -19.23 -8.00
CA ARG A 156 -14.55 -19.67 -6.62
C ARG A 156 -13.68 -20.86 -6.21
N GLU A 157 -13.05 -21.57 -7.16
CA GLU A 157 -12.24 -22.75 -6.84
C GLU A 157 -10.82 -22.41 -6.38
N THR A 158 -10.34 -21.19 -6.66
CA THR A 158 -8.94 -20.80 -6.46
C THR A 158 -8.75 -19.43 -5.78
N LEU A 159 -9.74 -18.98 -5.01
CA LEU A 159 -9.74 -17.65 -4.39
C LEU A 159 -8.57 -17.45 -3.42
N VAL A 160 -8.29 -18.42 -2.54
CA VAL A 160 -7.17 -18.35 -1.58
C VAL A 160 -5.83 -18.29 -2.30
N GLU A 161 -5.64 -19.16 -3.30
CA GLU A 161 -4.38 -19.32 -4.03
C GLU A 161 -4.03 -18.09 -4.87
N ARG A 162 -5.05 -17.35 -5.33
CA ARG A 162 -4.90 -16.14 -6.15
C ARG A 162 -4.80 -14.86 -5.30
N SER A 163 -5.02 -14.93 -4.00
CA SER A 163 -5.02 -13.79 -3.08
C SER A 163 -3.66 -13.63 -2.40
N ALA A 164 -3.22 -12.38 -2.23
CA ALA A 164 -1.98 -12.06 -1.51
C ALA A 164 -2.15 -11.97 0.01
N VAL A 165 -3.39 -11.85 0.50
CA VAL A 165 -3.68 -11.77 1.94
C VAL A 165 -3.03 -12.92 2.70
N ASN A 166 -2.52 -12.59 3.88
CA ASN A 166 -1.72 -13.46 4.71
C ASN A 166 -2.57 -14.26 5.72
N PHE A 167 -3.89 -14.29 5.52
CA PHE A 167 -4.86 -15.09 6.27
C PHE A 167 -4.65 -16.61 6.11
N TYR A 168 -4.04 -17.00 5.00
CA TYR A 168 -3.73 -18.39 4.69
C TYR A 168 -2.22 -18.57 4.51
N GLY A 169 -1.70 -19.70 4.99
CA GLY A 169 -0.31 -20.09 4.85
C GLY A 169 0.01 -20.56 3.42
N PRO A 170 1.29 -20.55 3.02
CA PRO A 170 1.71 -21.12 1.75
C PRO A 170 1.18 -22.54 1.56
N GLY A 171 0.57 -22.82 0.40
CA GLY A 171 0.09 -24.14 0.02
C GLY A 171 -1.27 -24.55 0.61
N VAL A 172 -1.95 -23.69 1.36
CA VAL A 172 -3.37 -23.89 1.71
C VAL A 172 -4.23 -23.59 0.49
N THR A 173 -5.13 -24.51 0.14
CA THR A 173 -6.05 -24.35 -0.99
C THR A 173 -7.44 -23.87 -0.55
N THR A 174 -8.20 -23.29 -1.49
CA THR A 174 -9.58 -22.87 -1.24
C THR A 174 -10.45 -24.04 -0.76
N ALA A 175 -10.34 -25.19 -1.42
CA ALA A 175 -11.12 -26.39 -1.07
C ALA A 175 -10.79 -26.90 0.35
N GLU A 176 -9.50 -26.98 0.70
CA GLU A 176 -9.08 -27.43 2.03
C GLU A 176 -9.53 -26.47 3.13
N ALA A 177 -9.47 -25.16 2.89
CA ALA A 177 -9.92 -24.15 3.85
C ALA A 177 -11.44 -24.24 4.09
N LEU A 178 -12.24 -24.32 3.03
CA LEU A 178 -13.70 -24.49 3.15
C LEU A 178 -14.06 -25.78 3.88
N GLU A 179 -13.43 -26.91 3.55
CA GLU A 179 -13.66 -28.18 4.24
C GLU A 179 -13.26 -28.11 5.73
N PHE A 180 -12.17 -27.40 6.04
CA PHE A 180 -11.70 -27.23 7.41
C PHE A 180 -12.71 -26.48 8.29
N TYR A 181 -13.30 -25.39 7.79
CA TYR A 181 -14.26 -24.59 8.55
C TYR A 181 -15.67 -25.17 8.53
N GLU A 182 -16.09 -25.85 7.47
CA GLU A 182 -17.39 -26.55 7.43
C GLU A 182 -17.50 -27.60 8.55
N LYS A 183 -16.40 -28.32 8.85
CA LYS A 183 -16.32 -29.28 9.97
C LYS A 183 -16.40 -28.63 11.35
N ARG A 184 -16.30 -27.29 11.44
CA ARG A 184 -16.23 -26.50 12.69
C ARG A 184 -17.33 -25.47 12.82
N LYS A 185 -18.27 -25.37 11.86
CA LYS A 185 -19.32 -24.34 11.84
C LYS A 185 -20.20 -24.29 13.09
N ASP A 186 -20.38 -25.43 13.77
CA ASP A 186 -21.21 -25.57 14.97
C ASP A 186 -20.37 -25.68 16.26
N LYS A 187 -19.05 -25.46 16.19
CA LYS A 187 -18.14 -25.60 17.33
C LYS A 187 -18.22 -24.43 18.31
N TYR A 188 -18.55 -23.24 17.81
CA TYR A 188 -18.51 -21.98 18.54
C TYR A 188 -19.86 -21.27 18.47
N ARG A 189 -20.07 -20.27 19.34
CA ARG A 189 -21.28 -19.42 19.36
C ARG A 189 -21.38 -18.52 18.13
N ILE A 190 -20.24 -18.14 17.56
CA ILE A 190 -20.13 -17.32 16.35
C ILE A 190 -19.29 -18.04 15.28
N ALA A 191 -19.25 -17.48 14.07
CA ALA A 191 -18.54 -18.06 12.94
C ALA A 191 -17.05 -18.40 13.26
N PRO A 192 -16.57 -19.62 12.94
CA PRO A 192 -15.21 -20.02 13.23
C PRO A 192 -14.18 -19.30 12.36
N GLY A 193 -12.97 -19.15 12.88
CA GLY A 193 -11.82 -18.68 12.12
C GLY A 193 -11.58 -17.17 12.16
N LEU A 194 -12.44 -16.39 12.81
CA LEU A 194 -12.38 -14.92 12.79
C LEU A 194 -10.99 -14.34 13.14
N ASN A 195 -10.32 -14.88 14.16
CA ASN A 195 -9.08 -14.34 14.71
C ASN A 195 -7.84 -15.23 14.49
N SER A 196 -7.78 -15.93 13.35
CA SER A 196 -6.70 -16.90 13.12
C SER A 196 -6.17 -16.91 11.69
N ARG A 197 -4.90 -17.28 11.54
CA ARG A 197 -4.31 -17.63 10.25
C ARG A 197 -4.33 -19.15 10.05
N LEU A 198 -4.86 -19.64 8.94
CA LEU A 198 -4.85 -21.08 8.64
C LEU A 198 -3.54 -21.46 7.93
N VAL A 199 -2.78 -22.42 8.45
CA VAL A 199 -1.49 -22.85 7.88
C VAL A 199 -1.40 -24.36 7.77
N LYS A 200 -0.50 -24.86 6.92
CA LYS A 200 -0.05 -26.26 6.94
C LYS A 200 1.16 -26.39 7.87
N ASP A 201 1.16 -27.41 8.71
CA ASP A 201 2.33 -27.77 9.52
C ASP A 201 3.37 -28.55 8.69
N GLU A 202 4.47 -28.97 9.33
CA GLU A 202 5.55 -29.73 8.67
C GLU A 202 5.09 -31.08 8.08
N LYS A 203 3.94 -31.61 8.52
CA LYS A 203 3.34 -32.85 8.02
C LYS A 203 2.30 -32.60 6.93
N GLY A 204 2.01 -31.33 6.62
CA GLY A 204 0.98 -30.92 5.68
C GLY A 204 -0.43 -30.88 6.28
N GLU A 205 -0.58 -31.02 7.60
CA GLU A 205 -1.87 -30.95 8.27
C GLU A 205 -2.28 -29.49 8.52
N LEU A 206 -3.57 -29.18 8.31
CA LEU A 206 -4.10 -27.84 8.54
C LEU A 206 -4.23 -27.53 10.04
N ARG A 207 -3.70 -26.38 10.47
CA ARG A 207 -3.84 -25.83 11.81
C ARG A 207 -4.09 -24.32 11.79
N GLU A 208 -4.78 -23.82 12.80
CA GLU A 208 -4.93 -22.39 13.02
C GLU A 208 -3.77 -21.86 13.88
N LEU A 209 -3.20 -20.74 13.47
CA LEU A 209 -2.39 -19.87 14.30
C LEU A 209 -3.32 -18.76 14.82
N THR A 210 -3.82 -18.95 16.04
CA THR A 210 -4.75 -18.02 16.68
C THR A 210 -4.03 -16.75 17.13
N ALA A 211 -4.70 -15.61 16.97
CA ALA A 211 -4.24 -14.32 17.46
C ALA A 211 -4.63 -14.13 18.93
N TYR A 212 -3.62 -14.09 19.81
CA TYR A 212 -3.73 -13.84 21.24
C TYR A 212 -2.36 -13.43 21.82
N THR A 213 -2.29 -13.04 23.09
CA THR A 213 -1.07 -12.45 23.69
C THR A 213 0.18 -13.32 23.62
N ASP A 214 0.06 -14.66 23.57
CA ASP A 214 1.21 -15.58 23.39
C ASP A 214 1.21 -16.28 22.03
N GLY A 215 0.37 -15.82 21.09
CA GLY A 215 0.16 -16.42 19.78
C GLY A 215 0.54 -15.51 18.62
N LEU A 216 -0.22 -15.63 17.53
CA LEU A 216 -0.09 -14.75 16.38
C LEU A 216 -0.32 -13.30 16.81
N TYR A 217 0.59 -12.39 16.44
CA TYR A 217 0.56 -10.98 16.82
C TYR A 217 0.74 -10.66 18.32
N GLY A 218 1.24 -11.62 19.12
CA GLY A 218 1.34 -11.52 20.58
C GLY A 218 1.89 -10.19 21.12
N ASP A 219 3.00 -9.68 20.59
CA ASP A 219 3.62 -8.43 21.07
C ASP A 219 2.69 -7.21 20.92
N ALA A 220 1.96 -7.12 19.81
CA ALA A 220 0.96 -6.07 19.58
C ALA A 220 -0.23 -6.23 20.53
N LEU A 221 -0.76 -7.45 20.66
CA LEU A 221 -1.91 -7.74 21.52
C LEU A 221 -1.59 -7.54 23.00
N GLN A 222 -0.36 -7.81 23.44
CA GLN A 222 0.09 -7.48 24.78
C GLN A 222 0.15 -5.95 25.01
N ALA A 223 0.58 -5.18 24.01
CA ALA A 223 0.56 -3.72 24.10
C ALA A 223 -0.87 -3.16 24.18
N ILE A 224 -1.79 -3.71 23.38
CA ILE A 224 -3.22 -3.42 23.44
C ILE A 224 -3.77 -3.72 24.84
N VAL A 225 -3.57 -4.96 25.36
CA VAL A 225 -4.06 -5.38 26.68
C VAL A 225 -3.52 -4.49 27.80
N ARG A 226 -2.26 -4.03 27.73
CA ARG A 226 -1.71 -3.07 28.69
C ARG A 226 -2.49 -1.75 28.72
N GLN A 227 -2.85 -1.21 27.55
CA GLN A 227 -3.61 0.03 27.46
C GLN A 227 -5.08 -0.16 27.88
N LEU A 228 -5.73 -1.24 27.46
CA LEU A 228 -7.09 -1.58 27.91
C LEU A 228 -7.15 -1.78 29.43
N THR A 229 -6.13 -2.41 30.01
CA THR A 229 -6.01 -2.58 31.47
C THR A 229 -5.84 -1.24 32.17
N ALA A 230 -5.03 -0.32 31.62
CA ALA A 230 -4.88 1.03 32.16
C ALA A 230 -6.22 1.81 32.11
N ALA A 231 -7.01 1.62 31.04
CA ALA A 231 -8.32 2.25 30.88
C ALA A 231 -9.34 1.81 31.96
N LEU A 232 -9.23 0.61 32.55
CA LEU A 232 -10.17 0.11 33.58
C LEU A 232 -10.33 1.05 34.78
N SER A 233 -9.26 1.75 35.17
CA SER A 233 -9.27 2.70 36.30
C SER A 233 -9.99 4.01 35.97
N TYR A 234 -10.13 4.32 34.69
CA TYR A 234 -10.76 5.54 34.19
C TYR A 234 -12.15 5.29 33.60
N ALA A 235 -12.53 4.02 33.38
CA ALA A 235 -13.85 3.64 32.90
C ALA A 235 -14.98 4.34 33.69
N PRO A 236 -15.94 4.97 33.01
CA PRO A 236 -16.94 5.84 33.64
C PRO A 236 -17.99 5.04 34.43
N SER A 237 -18.13 3.72 34.19
CA SER A 237 -19.01 2.84 34.95
C SER A 237 -18.44 1.42 35.11
N GLU A 238 -19.10 0.59 35.92
CA GLU A 238 -18.78 -0.84 36.00
C GLU A 238 -19.14 -1.60 34.71
N ALA A 239 -20.15 -1.16 33.96
CA ALA A 239 -20.52 -1.79 32.68
C ALA A 239 -19.43 -1.60 31.61
N ALA A 240 -18.88 -0.38 31.49
CA ALA A 240 -17.73 -0.13 30.63
C ALA A 240 -16.49 -0.91 31.10
N ARG A 241 -16.27 -0.99 32.41
CA ARG A 241 -15.16 -1.77 32.98
C ARG A 241 -15.29 -3.25 32.64
N GLU A 242 -16.48 -3.82 32.76
CA GLU A 242 -16.73 -5.23 32.44
C GLU A 242 -16.62 -5.51 30.93
N THR A 243 -17.10 -4.60 30.09
CA THR A 243 -16.92 -4.68 28.64
C THR A 243 -15.43 -4.71 28.26
N LEU A 244 -14.59 -3.91 28.92
CA LEU A 244 -13.14 -3.99 28.72
C LEU A 244 -12.52 -5.28 29.26
N ARG A 245 -12.99 -5.81 30.39
CA ARG A 245 -12.48 -7.08 30.93
C ARG A 245 -12.74 -8.26 29.99
N THR A 246 -13.92 -8.32 29.37
CA THR A 246 -14.25 -9.35 28.39
C THR A 246 -13.41 -9.21 27.12
N LEU A 247 -13.16 -7.99 26.64
CA LEU A 247 -12.23 -7.74 25.53
C LEU A 247 -10.79 -8.17 25.86
N ILE A 248 -10.31 -7.86 27.07
CA ILE A 248 -8.99 -8.30 27.55
C ILE A 248 -8.92 -9.83 27.60
N ALA A 249 -9.93 -10.49 28.16
CA ALA A 249 -10.00 -11.95 28.25
C ALA A 249 -9.98 -12.61 26.86
N TYR A 250 -10.65 -12.00 25.88
CA TYR A 250 -10.56 -12.43 24.48
C TYR A 250 -9.12 -12.36 23.95
N TYR A 251 -8.43 -11.23 24.12
CA TYR A 251 -7.05 -11.11 23.64
C TYR A 251 -6.04 -11.99 24.37
N GLU A 252 -6.24 -12.25 25.66
CA GLU A 252 -5.38 -13.13 26.45
C GLU A 252 -5.58 -14.61 26.08
N SER A 253 -6.82 -15.02 25.80
CA SER A 253 -7.15 -16.43 25.53
C SER A 253 -7.13 -16.81 24.04
N GLY A 254 -7.43 -15.87 23.15
CA GLY A 254 -7.70 -16.13 21.74
C GLY A 254 -9.01 -16.87 21.47
N ASP A 255 -9.86 -17.08 22.48
CA ASP A 255 -11.10 -17.83 22.34
C ASP A 255 -12.18 -17.00 21.65
N ILE A 256 -12.68 -17.51 20.52
CA ILE A 256 -13.75 -16.86 19.75
C ILE A 256 -15.05 -16.76 20.56
N ASP A 257 -15.31 -17.68 21.50
CA ASP A 257 -16.47 -17.57 22.39
C ASP A 257 -16.31 -16.45 23.42
N ALA A 258 -15.08 -16.09 23.81
CA ALA A 258 -14.84 -14.90 24.64
C ALA A 258 -15.06 -13.60 23.84
N PHE A 259 -14.84 -13.60 22.52
CA PHE A 259 -15.25 -12.50 21.66
C PHE A 259 -16.78 -12.37 21.57
N ALA A 260 -17.50 -13.49 21.60
CA ALA A 260 -18.96 -13.48 21.70
C ALA A 260 -19.44 -12.86 23.03
N ASP A 261 -18.77 -13.16 24.15
CA ASP A 261 -19.06 -12.54 25.45
C ASP A 261 -18.79 -11.02 25.44
N TYR A 262 -17.66 -10.59 24.87
CA TYR A 262 -17.37 -9.17 24.66
C TYR A 262 -18.43 -8.50 23.79
N SER A 263 -18.81 -9.12 22.67
CA SER A 263 -19.81 -8.58 21.75
C SER A 263 -21.17 -8.41 22.44
N GLU A 264 -21.58 -9.36 23.28
CA GLU A 264 -22.82 -9.26 24.07
C GLU A 264 -22.76 -8.13 25.10
N ALA A 265 -21.63 -8.00 25.83
CA ALA A 265 -21.42 -6.91 26.77
C ALA A 265 -21.41 -5.55 26.06
N TRP A 266 -20.73 -5.46 24.91
CA TRP A 266 -20.63 -4.27 24.10
C TRP A 266 -21.98 -3.84 23.55
N VAL A 267 -22.80 -4.72 22.97
CA VAL A 267 -24.15 -4.37 22.47
C VAL A 267 -25.02 -3.76 23.57
N ARG A 268 -24.88 -4.23 24.81
CA ARG A 268 -25.64 -3.73 25.97
C ARG A 268 -25.08 -2.45 26.57
N LEU A 269 -23.84 -2.07 26.26
CA LEU A 269 -23.20 -0.86 26.77
C LEU A 269 -23.77 0.38 26.07
N LEU A 270 -24.48 1.24 26.80
CA LEU A 270 -25.00 2.50 26.27
C LEU A 270 -24.36 3.67 27.03
N GLU A 271 -23.19 4.10 26.56
CA GLU A 271 -22.40 5.16 27.18
C GLU A 271 -21.90 6.20 26.17
N PRO A 272 -21.59 7.43 26.64
CA PRO A 272 -21.07 8.48 25.79
C PRO A 272 -19.76 8.12 25.10
N VAL A 273 -18.89 7.33 25.72
CA VAL A 273 -17.66 6.82 25.11
C VAL A 273 -17.84 5.34 24.81
N ASP A 274 -17.51 4.93 23.59
CA ASP A 274 -17.60 3.54 23.15
C ASP A 274 -16.35 3.13 22.34
N LEU A 275 -16.23 1.84 22.07
CA LEU A 275 -15.06 1.26 21.41
C LEU A 275 -15.45 0.05 20.54
N ILE A 276 -15.20 0.17 19.23
CA ILE A 276 -15.06 -0.99 18.34
C ILE A 276 -13.58 -1.37 18.33
N HIS A 277 -13.23 -2.59 18.74
CA HIS A 277 -11.83 -3.01 18.77
C HIS A 277 -11.73 -4.54 18.69
N GLY A 278 -11.09 -5.06 17.64
CA GLY A 278 -11.09 -6.50 17.41
C GLY A 278 -10.60 -6.93 16.04
N PHE A 279 -10.88 -8.20 15.71
CA PHE A 279 -10.86 -8.71 14.35
C PHE A 279 -12.32 -8.75 13.89
N ILE A 280 -12.74 -7.76 13.09
CA ILE A 280 -14.17 -7.41 12.95
C ILE A 280 -14.71 -7.80 11.58
N GLU A 281 -14.24 -7.11 10.55
CA GLU A 281 -14.78 -7.23 9.20
C GLU A 281 -14.06 -8.30 8.38
N THR A 282 -14.82 -9.10 7.64
CA THR A 282 -14.26 -10.21 6.85
C THR A 282 -14.13 -9.88 5.37
N TYR A 283 -14.28 -8.62 4.98
CA TYR A 283 -14.26 -8.18 3.59
C TYR A 283 -12.96 -8.52 2.86
N GLU A 284 -11.83 -8.44 3.55
CA GLU A 284 -10.51 -8.66 2.94
C GLU A 284 -10.19 -10.15 2.74
N ASP A 285 -10.92 -11.03 3.41
CA ASP A 285 -10.78 -12.47 3.22
C ASP A 285 -11.48 -12.92 1.93
N PRO A 286 -10.78 -13.58 0.99
CA PRO A 286 -11.42 -14.20 -0.17
C PRO A 286 -12.57 -15.16 0.18
N LEU A 287 -12.57 -15.77 1.36
CA LEU A 287 -13.62 -16.69 1.82
C LEU A 287 -14.63 -16.06 2.80
N GLY A 288 -14.43 -14.81 3.22
CA GLY A 288 -15.32 -14.11 4.16
C GLY A 288 -15.34 -14.68 5.59
N LEU A 289 -14.28 -15.35 6.04
CA LEU A 289 -14.17 -16.00 7.35
C LEU A 289 -13.23 -15.26 8.32
N LYS A 290 -12.18 -14.62 7.81
CA LYS A 290 -11.11 -14.00 8.62
C LYS A 290 -11.36 -12.52 8.83
N GLY A 291 -11.33 -12.07 10.08
CA GLY A 291 -11.53 -10.68 10.45
C GLY A 291 -10.24 -9.88 10.30
N SER A 292 -10.30 -8.75 9.62
CA SER A 292 -9.26 -7.73 9.63
C SER A 292 -9.26 -6.99 10.98
N TYR A 293 -8.08 -6.61 11.45
CA TYR A 293 -7.96 -5.86 12.69
C TYR A 293 -8.52 -4.45 12.50
N GLU A 294 -9.38 -4.02 13.41
CA GLU A 294 -10.02 -2.71 13.39
C GLU A 294 -10.08 -2.11 14.80
N GLY A 295 -9.93 -0.78 14.88
CA GLY A 295 -10.11 -0.02 16.10
C GLY A 295 -10.73 1.35 15.84
N ILE A 296 -11.84 1.67 16.51
CA ILE A 296 -12.51 2.97 16.46
C ILE A 296 -12.87 3.38 17.88
N VAL A 297 -12.36 4.53 18.31
CA VAL A 297 -12.79 5.16 19.57
C VAL A 297 -13.88 6.17 19.25
N GLU A 298 -15.01 6.02 19.92
CA GLU A 298 -16.23 6.76 19.63
C GLU A 298 -16.59 7.69 20.78
N LEU A 299 -17.09 8.87 20.43
CA LEU A 299 -17.81 9.77 21.32
C LEU A 299 -19.23 9.92 20.80
N GLU A 300 -20.23 9.89 21.67
CA GLU A 300 -21.61 10.18 21.29
C GLU A 300 -21.73 11.59 20.71
N ASP A 301 -22.39 11.71 19.56
CA ASP A 301 -22.93 12.97 19.05
C ASP A 301 -24.34 13.12 19.64
N PRO A 302 -24.55 13.97 20.67
CA PRO A 302 -25.85 14.06 21.32
C PRO A 302 -26.93 14.67 20.43
N GLU A 303 -26.54 15.57 19.51
CA GLU A 303 -27.47 16.22 18.58
C GLU A 303 -27.93 15.22 17.51
N GLY A 304 -26.99 14.50 16.91
CA GLY A 304 -27.30 13.43 15.96
C GLY A 304 -28.06 12.26 16.59
N THR A 305 -27.69 11.86 17.81
CA THR A 305 -28.38 10.77 18.53
C THR A 305 -29.81 11.17 18.90
N GLU A 306 -30.05 12.40 19.35
CA GLU A 306 -31.41 12.89 19.58
C GLU A 306 -32.23 12.94 18.28
N ARG A 307 -31.61 13.32 17.16
CA ARG A 307 -32.26 13.30 15.83
C ARG A 307 -32.70 11.89 15.46
N VAL A 308 -31.79 10.92 15.53
CA VAL A 308 -32.06 9.49 15.30
C VAL A 308 -33.16 8.97 16.22
N ARG A 309 -33.10 9.29 17.52
CA ARG A 309 -34.11 8.89 18.50
C ARG A 309 -35.51 9.38 18.12
N ARG A 310 -35.63 10.64 17.69
CA ARG A 310 -36.91 11.21 17.22
C ARG A 310 -37.43 10.52 15.96
N ILE A 311 -36.55 10.13 15.03
CA ILE A 311 -36.95 9.38 13.83
C ILE A 311 -37.51 8.00 14.22
N VAL A 312 -36.86 7.31 15.15
CA VAL A 312 -37.34 6.03 15.69
C VAL A 312 -38.72 6.19 16.34
N GLU A 313 -38.95 7.24 17.12
CA GLU A 313 -40.27 7.54 17.69
C GLU A 313 -41.35 7.77 16.63
N LEU A 314 -40.96 8.30 15.46
CA LEU A 314 -41.85 8.52 14.33
C LEU A 314 -42.00 7.31 13.39
N ALA A 315 -41.23 6.23 13.56
CA ALA A 315 -41.24 5.10 12.64
C ALA A 315 -42.65 4.52 12.43
N GLY A 316 -43.44 4.40 13.52
CA GLY A 316 -44.83 3.95 13.42
C GLY A 316 -45.75 4.94 12.68
N TYR A 317 -45.51 6.24 12.79
CA TYR A 317 -46.20 7.25 12.01
C TYR A 317 -45.84 7.14 10.53
N PHE A 318 -44.54 7.02 10.20
CA PHE A 318 -44.09 6.89 8.82
C PHE A 318 -44.61 5.61 8.16
N GLU A 319 -44.61 4.47 8.85
CA GLU A 319 -45.19 3.23 8.32
C GLU A 319 -46.68 3.40 7.96
N GLN A 320 -47.44 4.09 8.82
CA GLN A 320 -48.86 4.37 8.57
C GLN A 320 -49.07 5.33 7.40
N GLN A 321 -48.27 6.39 7.31
CA GLN A 321 -48.35 7.40 6.24
C GLN A 321 -47.68 6.95 4.92
N SER A 322 -47.04 5.79 4.92
CA SER A 322 -46.36 5.26 3.73
C SER A 322 -47.36 5.03 2.59
N PRO A 323 -46.98 5.37 1.33
CA PRO A 323 -47.83 5.21 0.17
C PRO A 323 -47.94 3.75 -0.31
N ILE A 324 -47.20 2.83 0.33
CA ILE A 324 -47.24 1.38 0.04
C ILE A 324 -48.61 0.78 0.39
N ASP A 325 -48.92 -0.38 -0.21
CA ASP A 325 -50.16 -1.11 0.07
C ASP A 325 -50.22 -1.55 1.54
N GLU A 326 -51.41 -1.48 2.15
CA GLU A 326 -51.69 -1.93 3.52
C GLU A 326 -51.28 -3.40 3.75
N ALA A 327 -51.36 -4.24 2.71
CA ALA A 327 -50.93 -5.63 2.77
C ALA A 327 -49.45 -5.79 3.11
N TYR A 328 -48.61 -4.79 2.76
CA TYR A 328 -47.16 -4.81 2.96
C TYR A 328 -46.72 -4.01 4.19
N LYS A 329 -47.61 -3.27 4.86
CA LYS A 329 -47.25 -2.50 6.06
C LYS A 329 -46.98 -3.41 7.26
N ARG A 330 -46.00 -3.04 8.07
CA ARG A 330 -45.71 -3.65 9.38
C ARG A 330 -46.74 -3.24 10.41
N THR A 331 -46.98 -4.15 11.36
CA THR A 331 -47.86 -3.93 12.52
C THR A 331 -47.09 -3.64 13.80
N GLU A 332 -45.79 -3.89 13.83
CA GLU A 332 -44.91 -3.69 15.00
C GLU A 332 -43.65 -2.91 14.60
N PRO A 333 -43.20 -1.94 15.43
CA PRO A 333 -41.97 -1.19 15.19
C PRO A 333 -40.72 -2.06 15.39
N LEU A 334 -39.63 -1.73 14.70
CA LEU A 334 -38.34 -2.36 14.90
C LEU A 334 -37.67 -1.91 16.20
N GLY A 335 -37.16 -2.85 16.96
CA GLY A 335 -36.23 -2.58 18.08
C GLY A 335 -34.79 -2.56 17.59
N ARG A 336 -34.31 -1.42 17.06
CA ARG A 336 -32.88 -1.20 16.77
C ARG A 336 -32.36 -0.01 17.59
N ALA A 337 -31.18 -0.15 18.18
CA ALA A 337 -30.45 0.97 18.77
C ALA A 337 -29.59 1.62 17.66
N ALA A 338 -30.02 2.79 17.19
CA ALA A 338 -29.25 3.63 16.27
C ALA A 338 -28.73 4.85 17.04
N ARG A 339 -27.49 5.25 16.77
CA ARG A 339 -26.86 6.43 17.38
C ARG A 339 -25.93 7.13 16.39
N ALA A 340 -25.73 8.41 16.58
CA ALA A 340 -24.70 9.16 15.87
C ALA A 340 -23.46 9.29 16.75
N ILE A 341 -22.27 9.19 16.16
CA ILE A 341 -21.01 9.28 16.89
C ILE A 341 -20.02 10.21 16.19
N ASP A 342 -19.18 10.85 16.99
CA ASP A 342 -17.97 11.51 16.56
C ASP A 342 -16.77 10.59 16.81
N VAL A 343 -16.04 10.30 15.74
CA VAL A 343 -14.81 9.50 15.80
C VAL A 343 -13.73 10.28 16.54
N VAL A 344 -13.08 9.67 17.52
CA VAL A 344 -11.89 10.23 18.18
C VAL A 344 -10.62 9.70 17.54
N MET A 345 -10.54 8.39 17.31
CA MET A 345 -9.35 7.70 16.80
C MET A 345 -9.76 6.58 15.84
N LEU A 346 -9.13 6.53 14.67
CA LEU A 346 -9.24 5.43 13.71
C LEU A 346 -7.95 4.60 13.73
N ALA A 347 -8.07 3.28 13.63
CA ALA A 347 -6.96 2.35 13.46
C ALA A 347 -7.38 1.08 12.72
N GLY A 348 -6.39 0.33 12.23
CA GLY A 348 -6.65 -0.90 11.49
C GLY A 348 -7.38 -0.60 10.18
N ASP A 349 -8.33 -1.45 9.81
CA ASP A 349 -9.04 -1.39 8.52
C ASP A 349 -9.90 -0.12 8.35
N SER A 350 -10.12 0.61 9.45
CA SER A 350 -10.80 1.91 9.47
C SER A 350 -9.86 3.12 9.33
N TYR A 351 -8.54 2.93 9.13
CA TYR A 351 -7.55 4.00 8.96
C TYR A 351 -6.52 3.72 7.84
N PRO A 352 -6.19 4.71 7.00
CA PRO A 352 -6.71 6.07 6.94
C PRO A 352 -8.05 6.21 6.20
N ALA A 353 -8.45 5.20 5.42
CA ALA A 353 -9.77 5.14 4.80
C ALA A 353 -10.79 4.74 5.86
N SER A 354 -11.83 5.56 6.05
CA SER A 354 -12.83 5.35 7.10
C SER A 354 -14.19 4.97 6.49
N PRO A 355 -14.96 4.06 7.12
CA PRO A 355 -16.37 3.88 6.80
C PRO A 355 -17.17 5.14 7.17
N LEU A 356 -18.42 5.23 6.68
CA LEU A 356 -19.35 6.32 7.06
C LEU A 356 -20.43 5.87 8.03
N GLY A 357 -20.69 4.56 8.08
CA GLY A 357 -21.61 3.94 9.02
C GLY A 357 -21.19 2.49 9.26
N ILE A 358 -21.55 1.98 10.44
CA ILE A 358 -21.17 0.64 10.91
C ILE A 358 -22.38 0.01 11.60
N ASN A 359 -22.56 -1.30 11.41
CA ASN A 359 -23.61 -2.07 12.10
C ASN A 359 -23.03 -3.37 12.66
N LEU A 360 -22.89 -3.47 13.98
CA LEU A 360 -22.21 -4.57 14.66
C LEU A 360 -23.03 -5.16 15.81
N PRO A 361 -22.75 -6.41 16.23
CA PRO A 361 -21.74 -7.36 15.72
C PRO A 361 -22.14 -7.96 14.37
N ASN A 362 -21.21 -8.60 13.65
CA ASN A 362 -21.47 -9.18 12.32
C ASN A 362 -22.29 -10.48 12.35
N ASP A 363 -22.22 -11.26 13.43
CA ASP A 363 -22.87 -12.58 13.52
C ASP A 363 -24.41 -12.47 13.58
N GLU A 364 -25.10 -13.10 12.62
CA GLU A 364 -26.56 -13.04 12.49
C GLU A 364 -27.31 -13.65 13.69
N ARG A 365 -26.79 -14.73 14.29
CA ARG A 365 -27.41 -15.37 15.45
C ARG A 365 -27.33 -14.43 16.64
N MET A 366 -26.17 -13.81 16.85
CA MET A 366 -25.98 -12.82 17.90
C MET A 366 -26.87 -11.59 17.70
N ARG A 367 -27.00 -11.08 16.47
CA ARG A 367 -27.92 -9.98 16.16
C ARG A 367 -29.37 -10.34 16.51
N ALA A 368 -29.79 -11.58 16.26
CA ALA A 368 -31.14 -12.04 16.58
C ALA A 368 -31.38 -12.25 18.08
N GLU A 369 -30.38 -12.71 18.83
CA GLU A 369 -30.51 -13.05 20.26
C GLU A 369 -30.26 -11.85 21.18
N VAL A 370 -29.30 -10.99 20.86
CA VAL A 370 -28.82 -9.90 21.72
C VAL A 370 -29.21 -8.53 21.18
N GLY A 371 -29.21 -8.36 19.86
CA GLY A 371 -29.40 -7.08 19.17
C GLY A 371 -28.15 -6.60 18.44
N SER A 372 -28.22 -5.39 17.89
CA SER A 372 -27.09 -4.73 17.21
C SER A 372 -27.06 -3.24 17.51
N LYS A 373 -25.89 -2.63 17.28
CA LYS A 373 -25.69 -1.19 17.28
C LYS A 373 -25.39 -0.73 15.86
N SER A 374 -26.18 0.23 15.39
CA SER A 374 -25.91 0.95 14.14
C SER A 374 -25.41 2.35 14.50
N VAL A 375 -24.23 2.71 13.98
CA VAL A 375 -23.56 3.98 14.24
C VAL A 375 -23.30 4.71 12.93
N THR A 376 -23.58 6.02 12.91
CA THR A 376 -23.20 6.94 11.81
C THR A 376 -22.06 7.83 12.28
N LEU A 377 -21.00 7.95 11.47
CA LEU A 377 -19.78 8.70 11.82
C LEU A 377 -19.94 10.18 11.39
N SER A 378 -20.51 11.00 12.28
CA SER A 378 -20.92 12.39 12.04
C SER A 378 -19.74 13.27 11.59
N ASN A 379 -18.68 13.36 12.37
CA ASN A 379 -17.53 14.22 12.07
C ASN A 379 -16.73 13.82 10.82
N ILE A 380 -16.67 12.53 10.50
CA ILE A 380 -16.05 12.00 9.27
C ILE A 380 -16.86 12.43 8.05
N SER A 381 -18.18 12.20 8.08
CA SER A 381 -19.11 12.59 7.02
C SER A 381 -19.08 14.11 6.79
N LEU A 382 -19.08 14.89 7.88
CA LEU A 382 -18.99 16.35 7.84
C LEU A 382 -17.67 16.84 7.23
N ALA A 383 -16.54 16.18 7.51
CA ALA A 383 -15.25 16.55 6.93
C ALA A 383 -15.22 16.30 5.41
N ILE A 384 -15.79 15.19 4.94
CA ILE A 384 -15.92 14.89 3.50
C ILE A 384 -16.84 15.89 2.81
N ASP A 385 -18.02 16.15 3.38
CA ASP A 385 -18.98 17.07 2.80
C ASP A 385 -18.39 18.48 2.67
N ARG A 386 -17.76 19.01 3.73
CA ARG A 386 -17.10 20.31 3.69
C ARG A 386 -16.01 20.40 2.63
N TYR A 387 -15.26 19.32 2.43
CA TYR A 387 -14.23 19.26 1.41
C TYR A 387 -14.82 19.22 -0.01
N ARG A 388 -15.79 18.35 -0.26
CA ARG A 388 -16.36 18.11 -1.60
C ARG A 388 -17.35 19.18 -2.05
N SER A 389 -18.16 19.71 -1.14
CA SER A 389 -19.34 20.52 -1.46
C SER A 389 -19.00 21.80 -2.23
N ALA A 390 -17.99 22.57 -1.79
CA ALA A 390 -17.74 23.89 -2.38
C ALA A 390 -17.44 23.83 -3.89
N ALA A 391 -16.46 23.03 -4.31
CA ALA A 391 -16.09 22.91 -5.73
C ALA A 391 -17.16 22.16 -6.54
N SER A 392 -17.78 21.14 -5.95
CA SER A 392 -18.80 20.35 -6.64
C SER A 392 -20.08 21.15 -6.88
N ILE A 393 -20.51 21.97 -5.91
CA ILE A 393 -21.70 22.83 -6.03
C ILE A 393 -21.56 23.78 -7.23
N ASP A 394 -20.38 24.38 -7.41
CA ASP A 394 -20.17 25.35 -8.47
C ASP A 394 -20.15 24.73 -9.87
N LEU A 395 -19.61 23.50 -9.98
CA LEU A 395 -19.45 22.79 -11.25
C LEU A 395 -20.68 21.98 -11.67
N PHE A 396 -21.43 21.41 -10.72
CA PHE A 396 -22.48 20.42 -11.02
C PHE A 396 -23.91 20.93 -10.93
N TYR A 397 -24.13 22.12 -10.37
CA TYR A 397 -25.48 22.64 -10.14
C TYR A 397 -25.71 23.95 -10.89
N HIS A 398 -26.93 24.13 -11.37
CA HIS A 398 -27.34 25.32 -12.12
C HIS A 398 -28.27 26.22 -11.29
N GLY A 399 -28.06 27.54 -11.38
CA GLY A 399 -28.85 28.54 -10.67
C GLY A 399 -28.34 28.87 -9.26
N GLU A 400 -28.24 30.16 -8.95
CA GLU A 400 -27.71 30.62 -7.65
C GLU A 400 -28.60 30.23 -6.47
N GLU A 401 -29.91 30.11 -6.67
CA GLU A 401 -30.84 29.66 -5.63
C GLU A 401 -30.56 28.21 -5.19
N VAL A 402 -30.38 27.31 -6.16
CA VAL A 402 -30.03 25.89 -5.91
C VAL A 402 -28.68 25.82 -5.20
N LYS A 403 -27.68 26.54 -5.69
CA LYS A 403 -26.34 26.57 -5.10
C LYS A 403 -26.34 27.08 -3.66
N GLU A 404 -27.06 28.16 -3.38
CA GLU A 404 -27.14 28.72 -2.03
C GLU A 404 -27.91 27.79 -1.09
N ARG A 405 -28.98 27.16 -1.56
CA ARG A 405 -29.72 26.15 -0.80
C ARG A 405 -28.82 24.95 -0.43
N LEU A 406 -28.03 24.44 -1.37
CA LEU A 406 -27.08 23.35 -1.13
C LEU A 406 -26.00 23.73 -0.11
N ARG A 407 -25.42 24.92 -0.24
CA ARG A 407 -24.42 25.42 0.74
C ARG A 407 -25.00 25.57 2.14
N ARG A 408 -26.30 25.86 2.24
CA ARG A 408 -26.97 26.10 3.52
C ARG A 408 -27.49 24.84 4.20
N TYR A 409 -28.05 23.90 3.42
CA TYR A 409 -28.80 22.76 3.96
C TYR A 409 -28.30 21.39 3.49
N GLY A 410 -27.39 21.32 2.52
CA GLY A 410 -26.98 20.07 1.86
C GLY A 410 -26.46 19.02 2.85
N ALA A 411 -25.54 19.40 3.73
CA ALA A 411 -24.96 18.48 4.72
C ALA A 411 -26.01 17.91 5.70
N GLU A 412 -26.87 18.78 6.23
CA GLU A 412 -27.89 18.40 7.21
C GLU A 412 -28.99 17.54 6.58
N ALA A 413 -29.38 17.86 5.35
CA ALA A 413 -30.37 17.09 4.61
C ALA A 413 -29.83 15.71 4.20
N ASP A 414 -28.55 15.61 3.83
CA ASP A 414 -27.87 14.33 3.55
C ASP A 414 -27.80 13.42 4.78
N MET A 415 -27.38 13.98 5.91
CA MET A 415 -27.34 13.23 7.17
C MET A 415 -28.73 12.73 7.55
N LEU A 416 -29.76 13.57 7.42
CA LEU A 416 -31.13 13.16 7.70
C LEU A 416 -31.65 12.12 6.70
N HIS A 417 -31.32 12.22 5.42
CA HIS A 417 -31.65 11.20 4.41
C HIS A 417 -31.05 9.85 4.80
N THR A 418 -29.78 9.84 5.21
CA THR A 418 -29.09 8.63 5.67
C THR A 418 -29.77 8.05 6.91
N ASP A 419 -30.08 8.88 7.92
CA ASP A 419 -30.79 8.43 9.12
C ASP A 419 -32.16 7.81 8.76
N LEU A 420 -32.91 8.41 7.82
CA LEU A 420 -34.19 7.89 7.34
C LEU A 420 -34.00 6.57 6.56
N HIS A 421 -33.00 6.48 5.68
CA HIS A 421 -32.68 5.28 4.90
C HIS A 421 -32.46 4.08 5.82
N GLU A 422 -31.61 4.23 6.84
CA GLU A 422 -31.26 3.16 7.77
C GLU A 422 -32.43 2.73 8.67
N ILE A 423 -33.15 3.72 9.22
CA ILE A 423 -34.15 3.47 10.27
C ILE A 423 -35.49 3.06 9.67
N ILE A 424 -36.00 3.84 8.71
CA ILE A 424 -37.34 3.64 8.14
C ILE A 424 -37.31 3.15 6.70
N GLY A 425 -36.21 3.33 5.98
CA GLY A 425 -36.00 2.71 4.67
C GLY A 425 -35.93 1.19 4.83
N HIS A 426 -34.81 0.66 5.29
CA HIS A 426 -34.66 -0.78 5.58
C HIS A 426 -35.64 -1.31 6.62
N GLY A 427 -36.12 -0.44 7.52
CA GLY A 427 -37.00 -0.85 8.60
C GLY A 427 -38.49 -1.00 8.26
N SER A 428 -38.94 -0.39 7.15
CA SER A 428 -40.35 -0.40 6.75
C SER A 428 -40.74 -1.65 5.95
N GLY A 429 -42.04 -1.93 5.91
CA GLY A 429 -42.61 -2.94 5.04
C GLY A 429 -42.32 -4.39 5.47
N LYS A 430 -43.12 -5.33 4.96
CA LYS A 430 -42.99 -6.77 5.22
C LYS A 430 -43.13 -7.59 3.94
N LEU A 431 -42.48 -8.74 3.92
CA LEU A 431 -42.67 -9.76 2.88
C LEU A 431 -44.00 -10.50 3.11
N LEU A 432 -44.59 -11.01 2.04
CA LEU A 432 -45.73 -11.92 2.16
C LEU A 432 -45.28 -13.30 2.70
N PRO A 433 -46.17 -14.04 3.38
CA PRO A 433 -45.84 -15.38 3.88
C PRO A 433 -45.34 -16.30 2.77
N GLY A 434 -44.19 -16.92 2.98
CA GLY A 434 -43.57 -17.85 2.02
C GLY A 434 -42.67 -17.21 0.96
N ILE A 435 -42.54 -15.87 0.96
CA ILE A 435 -41.58 -15.14 0.15
C ILE A 435 -40.31 -14.89 0.96
N SER A 436 -39.16 -15.09 0.33
CA SER A 436 -37.83 -14.79 0.84
C SER A 436 -37.26 -13.56 0.15
N GLY A 437 -36.44 -12.77 0.86
CA GLY A 437 -35.67 -11.69 0.21
C GLY A 437 -34.79 -12.23 -0.93
N ALA A 438 -34.29 -13.46 -0.79
CA ALA A 438 -33.48 -14.12 -1.80
C ALA A 438 -34.23 -14.45 -3.12
N ASP A 439 -35.56 -14.31 -3.18
CA ASP A 439 -36.34 -14.63 -4.37
C ASP A 439 -36.05 -13.67 -5.54
N LEU A 440 -35.55 -12.46 -5.25
CA LEU A 440 -35.09 -11.49 -6.25
C LEU A 440 -33.68 -11.76 -6.78
N ARG A 441 -32.94 -12.70 -6.17
CA ARG A 441 -31.61 -13.16 -6.60
C ARG A 441 -30.64 -12.00 -6.82
N GLU A 442 -30.04 -11.88 -8.00
CA GLU A 442 -29.05 -10.86 -8.34
C GLU A 442 -29.58 -9.42 -8.24
N TYR A 443 -30.91 -9.22 -8.19
CA TYR A 443 -31.52 -7.90 -8.08
C TYR A 443 -31.92 -7.53 -6.64
N ASP A 444 -31.84 -8.45 -5.66
CA ASP A 444 -32.33 -8.20 -4.30
C ASP A 444 -31.65 -6.98 -3.68
N SER A 445 -30.31 -6.93 -3.71
CA SER A 445 -29.56 -5.80 -3.15
C SER A 445 -29.93 -4.48 -3.83
N CYS A 446 -29.94 -4.41 -5.16
CA CYS A 446 -30.29 -3.18 -5.87
C CYS A 446 -31.73 -2.72 -5.55
N ILE A 447 -32.69 -3.65 -5.45
CA ILE A 447 -34.09 -3.33 -5.17
C ILE A 447 -34.29 -2.93 -3.70
N GLU A 448 -33.61 -3.59 -2.76
CA GLU A 448 -33.68 -3.23 -1.34
C GLU A 448 -33.12 -1.83 -1.09
N GLU A 449 -31.99 -1.53 -1.70
CA GLU A 449 -31.36 -0.22 -1.61
C GLU A 449 -32.22 0.87 -2.25
N ALA A 450 -32.78 0.60 -3.45
CA ALA A 450 -33.70 1.54 -4.11
C ALA A 450 -34.95 1.79 -3.24
N ARG A 451 -35.46 0.74 -2.59
CA ARG A 451 -36.62 0.84 -1.70
C ARG A 451 -36.30 1.68 -0.45
N ALA A 452 -35.12 1.53 0.13
CA ALA A 452 -34.69 2.29 1.30
C ALA A 452 -34.45 3.77 0.96
N ASP A 453 -33.72 4.06 -0.13
CA ASP A 453 -33.47 5.42 -0.62
C ASP A 453 -34.77 6.15 -0.98
N ILE A 454 -35.64 5.52 -1.78
CA ILE A 454 -36.88 6.18 -2.21
C ILE A 454 -37.84 6.43 -1.03
N ASN A 455 -37.79 5.58 0.00
CA ASN A 455 -38.54 5.77 1.24
C ASN A 455 -38.03 7.01 1.99
N ALA A 456 -36.71 7.13 2.16
CA ALA A 456 -36.07 8.29 2.76
C ALA A 456 -36.36 9.57 1.98
N LEU A 457 -36.23 9.56 0.65
CA LEU A 457 -36.56 10.69 -0.23
C LEU A 457 -38.05 11.09 -0.14
N TYR A 458 -38.96 10.14 0.00
CA TYR A 458 -40.38 10.46 0.16
C TYR A 458 -40.68 11.15 1.50
N PHE A 459 -40.05 10.69 2.59
CA PHE A 459 -40.33 11.18 3.94
C PHE A 459 -39.49 12.38 4.37
N ILE A 460 -38.32 12.63 3.79
CA ILE A 460 -37.54 13.83 4.09
C ILE A 460 -38.31 15.12 3.76
N ALA A 461 -39.25 15.03 2.81
CA ALA A 461 -40.17 16.11 2.45
C ALA A 461 -41.45 16.18 3.32
N ASP A 462 -41.57 15.35 4.37
CA ASP A 462 -42.73 15.36 5.25
C ASP A 462 -42.71 16.58 6.20
N PRO A 463 -43.79 17.39 6.25
CA PRO A 463 -43.85 18.56 7.12
C PRO A 463 -43.65 18.24 8.61
N LYS A 464 -43.89 16.99 9.03
CA LYS A 464 -43.70 16.56 10.43
C LYS A 464 -42.25 16.70 10.89
N LEU A 465 -41.28 16.55 9.99
CA LEU A 465 -39.87 16.72 10.31
C LEU A 465 -39.53 18.17 10.65
N VAL A 466 -40.16 19.14 9.98
CA VAL A 466 -40.00 20.57 10.30
C VAL A 466 -40.77 20.94 11.57
N GLU A 467 -41.99 20.42 11.74
CA GLU A 467 -42.83 20.65 12.95
C GLU A 467 -42.08 20.25 14.23
N LEU A 468 -41.34 19.16 14.18
CA LEU A 468 -40.59 18.61 15.32
C LEU A 468 -39.14 19.14 15.40
N GLY A 469 -38.77 20.07 14.52
CA GLY A 469 -37.43 20.67 14.47
C GLY A 469 -36.32 19.67 14.14
N ILE A 470 -36.64 18.55 13.49
CA ILE A 470 -35.67 17.58 12.96
C ILE A 470 -35.05 18.13 11.66
N LEU A 471 -35.86 18.80 10.84
CA LEU A 471 -35.42 19.53 9.65
C LEU A 471 -35.55 21.04 9.92
N PRO A 472 -34.55 21.86 9.58
CA PRO A 472 -34.47 23.25 10.03
C PRO A 472 -35.36 24.19 9.22
N SER A 473 -35.82 23.75 8.04
CA SER A 473 -36.55 24.57 7.08
C SER A 473 -37.39 23.68 6.15
N PRO A 474 -38.59 24.13 5.72
CA PRO A 474 -39.35 23.45 4.67
C PRO A 474 -38.62 23.42 3.32
N ASP A 475 -37.60 24.25 3.11
CA ASP A 475 -36.80 24.23 1.88
C ASP A 475 -35.61 23.25 1.95
N ALA A 476 -35.29 22.70 3.13
CA ALA A 476 -34.07 21.92 3.30
C ALA A 476 -34.14 20.56 2.57
N TYR A 477 -35.31 19.91 2.50
CA TYR A 477 -35.47 18.65 1.76
C TYR A 477 -35.15 18.80 0.27
N ARG A 478 -35.39 19.99 -0.30
CA ARG A 478 -35.12 20.28 -1.71
C ARG A 478 -33.63 20.21 -2.01
N ALA A 479 -32.78 20.59 -1.05
CA ALA A 479 -31.34 20.45 -1.16
C ALA A 479 -30.94 18.98 -1.38
N GLU A 480 -31.58 18.06 -0.66
CA GLU A 480 -31.32 16.64 -0.85
C GLU A 480 -31.85 16.12 -2.19
N TYR A 481 -33.00 16.59 -2.66
CA TYR A 481 -33.50 16.20 -3.99
C TYR A 481 -32.54 16.65 -5.10
N ASP A 482 -32.08 17.90 -5.04
CA ASP A 482 -31.08 18.44 -5.97
C ASP A 482 -29.82 17.56 -5.96
N ARG A 483 -29.34 17.27 -4.75
CA ARG A 483 -28.08 16.53 -4.53
C ARG A 483 -28.18 15.08 -4.96
N TYR A 484 -29.23 14.37 -4.54
CA TYR A 484 -29.47 12.96 -4.85
C TYR A 484 -29.61 12.76 -6.36
N LEU A 485 -30.43 13.55 -7.05
CA LEU A 485 -30.63 13.40 -8.48
C LEU A 485 -29.38 13.80 -9.28
N THR A 486 -28.66 14.85 -8.88
CA THR A 486 -27.39 15.23 -9.52
C THR A 486 -26.32 14.16 -9.32
N SER A 487 -26.25 13.57 -8.12
CA SER A 487 -25.38 12.44 -7.81
C SER A 487 -25.70 11.23 -8.68
N ALA A 488 -26.98 10.85 -8.72
CA ALA A 488 -27.48 9.69 -9.45
C ALA A 488 -27.34 9.80 -10.98
N LEU A 489 -27.54 10.98 -11.56
CA LEU A 489 -27.54 11.17 -13.01
C LEU A 489 -26.16 11.53 -13.56
N ILE A 490 -25.33 12.24 -12.78
CA ILE A 490 -24.09 12.84 -13.28
C ILE A 490 -22.89 12.43 -12.44
N THR A 491 -22.80 12.87 -11.19
CA THR A 491 -21.51 12.84 -10.49
C THR A 491 -21.04 11.43 -10.13
N GLN A 492 -21.96 10.46 -9.92
CA GLN A 492 -21.56 9.08 -9.67
C GLN A 492 -20.82 8.45 -10.86
N LEU A 493 -21.06 8.93 -12.09
CA LEU A 493 -20.45 8.38 -13.30
C LEU A 493 -18.94 8.64 -13.35
N SER A 494 -18.42 9.62 -12.60
CA SER A 494 -16.98 9.88 -12.52
C SER A 494 -16.19 8.68 -11.97
N ARG A 495 -16.86 7.76 -11.28
CA ARG A 495 -16.28 6.57 -10.64
C ARG A 495 -16.08 5.38 -11.59
N LEU A 496 -16.68 5.40 -12.79
CA LEU A 496 -16.74 4.24 -13.68
C LEU A 496 -15.48 4.03 -14.55
N GLY A 497 -14.58 5.01 -14.63
CA GLY A 497 -13.42 4.90 -15.52
C GLY A 497 -13.86 4.65 -16.98
N GLU A 498 -13.45 3.52 -17.55
CA GLU A 498 -13.83 3.12 -18.93
C GLU A 498 -15.15 2.34 -19.01
N ASP A 499 -15.71 1.91 -17.87
CA ASP A 499 -16.94 1.13 -17.83
C ASP A 499 -18.16 1.96 -18.28
N THR A 500 -19.09 1.33 -18.98
CA THR A 500 -20.37 1.91 -19.43
C THR A 500 -21.58 1.24 -18.75
N VAL A 501 -21.33 0.51 -17.67
CA VAL A 501 -22.35 -0.29 -16.98
C VAL A 501 -22.20 -0.09 -15.48
N LEU A 502 -23.30 0.23 -14.81
CA LEU A 502 -23.37 0.22 -13.36
C LEU A 502 -23.50 -1.23 -12.87
N ARG A 503 -22.57 -1.65 -12.02
CA ARG A 503 -22.54 -3.01 -11.45
C ARG A 503 -22.78 -3.04 -9.94
N GLU A 504 -22.41 -1.98 -9.26
CA GLU A 504 -22.54 -1.83 -7.81
C GLU A 504 -24.01 -1.50 -7.46
N ALA A 505 -24.59 -2.25 -6.51
CA ALA A 505 -26.01 -2.18 -6.20
C ALA A 505 -26.47 -0.77 -5.79
N HIS A 506 -25.71 -0.04 -4.97
CA HIS A 506 -26.06 1.31 -4.58
C HIS A 506 -26.00 2.30 -5.75
N MET A 507 -25.04 2.15 -6.67
CA MET A 507 -24.98 2.96 -7.90
C MET A 507 -26.17 2.68 -8.82
N GLN A 508 -26.50 1.39 -9.00
CA GLN A 508 -27.64 0.96 -9.80
C GLN A 508 -28.96 1.48 -9.23
N ASN A 509 -29.16 1.40 -7.91
CA ASN A 509 -30.35 1.90 -7.22
C ASN A 509 -30.55 3.40 -7.49
N ARG A 510 -29.48 4.20 -7.35
CA ARG A 510 -29.54 5.66 -7.46
C ARG A 510 -29.92 6.06 -8.88
N ALA A 511 -29.26 5.42 -9.85
CA ALA A 511 -29.58 5.61 -11.27
C ALA A 511 -31.02 5.21 -11.58
N LEU A 512 -31.48 4.09 -11.03
CA LEU A 512 -32.84 3.59 -11.19
C LEU A 512 -33.87 4.63 -10.74
N ILE A 513 -33.74 5.16 -9.53
CA ILE A 513 -34.65 6.17 -8.98
C ILE A 513 -34.65 7.43 -9.83
N ALA A 514 -33.47 7.97 -10.14
CA ALA A 514 -33.37 9.24 -10.84
C ALA A 514 -33.84 9.17 -12.30
N ARG A 515 -33.54 8.06 -13.00
CA ARG A 515 -33.97 7.88 -14.40
C ARG A 515 -35.44 7.50 -14.51
N TYR A 516 -36.01 6.86 -13.49
CA TYR A 516 -37.46 6.72 -13.38
C TYR A 516 -38.12 8.10 -13.26
N ALA A 517 -37.59 8.98 -12.40
CA ALA A 517 -38.10 10.35 -12.27
C ALA A 517 -37.99 11.17 -13.58
N LEU A 518 -36.93 10.98 -14.38
CA LEU A 518 -36.76 11.62 -15.69
C LEU A 518 -37.84 11.24 -16.73
N GLN A 519 -38.67 10.21 -16.48
CA GLN A 519 -39.84 9.93 -17.33
C GLN A 519 -40.94 11.01 -17.21
N TYR A 520 -40.81 11.91 -16.23
CA TYR A 520 -41.78 12.94 -15.89
C TYR A 520 -41.16 14.34 -16.06
N PRO A 521 -41.02 14.83 -17.31
CA PRO A 521 -40.33 16.09 -17.61
C PRO A 521 -41.01 17.33 -17.01
N GLU A 522 -42.26 17.23 -16.58
CA GLU A 522 -42.93 18.29 -15.81
C GLU A 522 -42.35 18.47 -14.40
N ALA A 523 -41.71 17.45 -13.84
CA ALA A 523 -41.13 17.48 -12.50
C ALA A 523 -39.61 17.69 -12.54
N VAL A 524 -38.90 16.98 -13.43
CA VAL A 524 -37.44 17.05 -13.52
C VAL A 524 -36.95 16.81 -14.94
N THR A 525 -35.94 17.58 -15.38
CA THR A 525 -35.24 17.39 -16.65
C THR A 525 -33.71 17.31 -16.45
N LEU A 526 -33.04 16.67 -17.42
CA LEU A 526 -31.59 16.74 -17.58
C LEU A 526 -31.31 17.58 -18.83
N GLU A 527 -30.77 18.79 -18.65
CA GLU A 527 -30.61 19.76 -19.74
C GLU A 527 -29.17 20.16 -19.98
N ALA A 528 -28.77 20.22 -21.24
CA ALA A 528 -27.46 20.72 -21.65
C ALA A 528 -27.47 22.26 -21.71
N ILE A 529 -26.77 22.90 -20.77
CA ILE A 529 -26.60 24.35 -20.70
C ILE A 529 -25.14 24.66 -21.02
N LYS A 530 -24.90 25.38 -22.12
CA LYS A 530 -23.56 25.73 -22.61
C LYS A 530 -22.63 24.50 -22.83
N GLY A 531 -23.21 23.35 -23.18
CA GLY A 531 -22.47 22.13 -23.47
C GLY A 531 -22.13 21.28 -22.23
N GLU A 532 -22.76 21.54 -21.09
CA GLU A 532 -22.68 20.72 -19.88
C GLU A 532 -24.10 20.39 -19.39
N HIS A 533 -24.30 19.17 -18.91
CA HIS A 533 -25.61 18.71 -18.44
C HIS A 533 -25.85 19.11 -16.97
N PHE A 534 -27.06 19.56 -16.69
CA PHE A 534 -27.52 19.90 -15.34
C PHE A 534 -28.89 19.28 -15.08
N VAL A 535 -29.09 18.80 -13.86
CA VAL A 535 -30.40 18.38 -13.38
C VAL A 535 -31.18 19.63 -12.98
N LEU A 536 -32.37 19.80 -13.56
CA LEU A 536 -33.27 20.90 -13.26
C LEU A 536 -34.58 20.33 -12.69
N ILE A 537 -34.87 20.62 -11.43
CA ILE A 537 -36.13 20.25 -10.80
C ILE A 537 -37.10 21.42 -10.95
N HIS A 538 -38.22 21.19 -11.64
CA HIS A 538 -39.25 22.20 -11.92
C HIS A 538 -40.35 22.20 -10.87
N ASP A 539 -40.65 21.03 -10.30
CA ASP A 539 -41.70 20.86 -9.29
C ASP A 539 -41.29 19.78 -8.26
N TYR A 540 -40.86 20.24 -7.08
CA TYR A 540 -40.44 19.37 -5.98
C TYR A 540 -41.60 18.59 -5.36
N ASP A 541 -42.81 19.15 -5.35
CA ASP A 541 -43.97 18.49 -4.76
C ASP A 541 -44.45 17.36 -5.69
N ARG A 542 -44.48 17.61 -7.01
CA ARG A 542 -44.75 16.57 -8.00
C ARG A 542 -43.67 15.47 -7.97
N LEU A 543 -42.41 15.84 -7.77
CA LEU A 543 -41.32 14.86 -7.63
C LEU A 543 -41.51 13.95 -6.41
N ARG A 544 -41.98 14.50 -5.27
CA ARG A 544 -42.34 13.69 -4.08
C ARG A 544 -43.45 12.68 -4.39
N GLU A 545 -44.46 13.08 -5.16
CA GLU A 545 -45.54 12.16 -5.58
C GLU A 545 -44.99 11.00 -6.44
N ILE A 546 -44.11 11.31 -7.39
CA ILE A 546 -43.44 10.32 -8.25
C ILE A 546 -42.61 9.35 -7.41
N PHE A 547 -41.88 9.84 -6.42
CA PHE A 547 -41.16 8.98 -5.47
C PHE A 547 -42.10 8.07 -4.69
N GLY A 548 -43.27 8.56 -4.27
CA GLY A 548 -44.28 7.74 -3.62
C GLY A 548 -44.88 6.65 -4.53
N GLU A 549 -45.07 6.95 -5.82
CA GLU A 549 -45.49 5.97 -6.83
C GLU A 549 -44.44 4.86 -7.00
N LEU A 550 -43.16 5.23 -7.13
CA LEU A 550 -42.06 4.27 -7.27
C LEU A 550 -41.85 3.44 -5.99
N LEU A 551 -41.95 4.05 -4.82
CA LEU A 551 -41.88 3.35 -3.53
C LEU A 551 -42.95 2.25 -3.43
N ARG A 552 -44.17 2.54 -3.86
CA ARG A 552 -45.27 1.56 -3.88
C ARG A 552 -44.92 0.37 -4.76
N GLU A 553 -44.34 0.61 -5.94
CA GLU A 553 -43.98 -0.46 -6.87
C GLU A 553 -42.77 -1.28 -6.38
N LEU A 554 -41.71 -0.62 -5.89
CA LEU A 554 -40.54 -1.32 -5.33
C LEU A 554 -40.93 -2.18 -4.11
N GLN A 555 -41.80 -1.66 -3.24
CA GLN A 555 -42.32 -2.45 -2.13
C GLN A 555 -43.16 -3.64 -2.61
N ARG A 556 -44.01 -3.47 -3.64
CA ARG A 556 -44.77 -4.58 -4.22
C ARG A 556 -43.85 -5.66 -4.77
N ILE A 557 -42.85 -5.29 -5.56
CA ILE A 557 -41.85 -6.19 -6.14
C ILE A 557 -41.17 -7.00 -5.05
N LYS A 558 -40.67 -6.33 -4.01
CA LYS A 558 -39.99 -6.98 -2.90
C LYS A 558 -40.92 -7.91 -2.12
N SER A 559 -42.09 -7.43 -1.73
CA SER A 559 -43.02 -8.20 -0.90
C SER A 559 -43.60 -9.44 -1.60
N TRP A 560 -43.62 -9.45 -2.93
CA TRP A 560 -44.05 -10.59 -3.76
C TRP A 560 -42.91 -11.47 -4.27
N GLY A 561 -41.64 -11.06 -4.15
CA GLY A 561 -40.53 -11.76 -4.79
C GLY A 561 -40.63 -11.74 -6.32
N ASP A 562 -41.12 -10.63 -6.91
CA ASP A 562 -41.39 -10.50 -8.34
C ASP A 562 -40.09 -10.26 -9.13
N TYR A 563 -39.35 -11.34 -9.37
CA TYR A 563 -38.06 -11.32 -10.06
C TYR A 563 -38.12 -10.66 -11.44
N GLU A 564 -39.16 -10.94 -12.23
CA GLU A 564 -39.27 -10.41 -13.60
C GLU A 564 -39.48 -8.89 -13.60
N ALA A 565 -40.31 -8.38 -12.68
CA ALA A 565 -40.49 -6.94 -12.53
C ALA A 565 -39.22 -6.25 -12.01
N ALA A 566 -38.49 -6.88 -11.07
CA ALA A 566 -37.19 -6.39 -10.61
C ALA A 566 -36.18 -6.31 -11.77
N ALA A 567 -36.09 -7.36 -12.58
CA ALA A 567 -35.20 -7.43 -13.74
C ALA A 567 -35.51 -6.34 -14.78
N ASP A 568 -36.79 -6.14 -15.14
CA ASP A 568 -37.19 -5.08 -16.09
C ASP A 568 -36.81 -3.69 -15.57
N LEU A 569 -37.08 -3.42 -14.29
CA LEU A 569 -36.89 -2.10 -13.71
C LEU A 569 -35.39 -1.76 -13.58
N VAL A 570 -34.56 -2.72 -13.17
CA VAL A 570 -33.10 -2.57 -13.11
C VAL A 570 -32.49 -2.48 -14.52
N ALA A 571 -32.96 -3.27 -15.48
CA ALA A 571 -32.45 -3.21 -16.85
C ALA A 571 -32.74 -1.86 -17.51
N ARG A 572 -33.95 -1.32 -17.34
CA ARG A 572 -34.38 -0.08 -17.96
C ARG A 572 -33.74 1.16 -17.35
N PHE A 573 -33.53 1.17 -16.04
CA PHE A 573 -33.13 2.39 -15.33
C PHE A 573 -31.81 2.26 -14.58
N GLY A 574 -31.46 1.08 -14.07
CA GLY A 574 -30.30 0.91 -13.18
C GLY A 574 -28.97 0.58 -13.85
N THR A 575 -28.94 0.17 -15.13
CA THR A 575 -27.75 -0.53 -15.69
C THR A 575 -26.93 0.29 -16.68
N GLU A 576 -27.49 0.67 -17.83
CA GLU A 576 -26.73 1.26 -18.94
C GLU A 576 -26.34 2.73 -18.67
N VAL A 577 -25.17 3.15 -19.13
CA VAL A 577 -24.66 4.53 -18.95
C VAL A 577 -24.38 5.16 -20.31
N ASP A 578 -24.82 6.41 -20.48
CA ASP A 578 -24.45 7.24 -21.63
C ASP A 578 -22.94 7.55 -21.59
N PRO A 579 -22.14 7.10 -22.58
CA PRO A 579 -20.71 7.35 -22.62
C PRO A 579 -20.34 8.84 -22.63
N GLU A 580 -21.14 9.69 -23.29
CA GLU A 580 -20.86 11.14 -23.38
C GLU A 580 -21.05 11.81 -22.02
N LEU A 581 -22.15 11.48 -21.33
CA LEU A 581 -22.42 12.02 -20.00
C LEU A 581 -21.39 11.54 -18.97
N ARG A 582 -20.92 10.29 -19.08
CA ARG A 582 -19.83 9.76 -18.24
C ARG A 582 -18.53 10.52 -18.48
N GLU A 583 -18.13 10.72 -19.73
CA GLU A 583 -16.91 11.47 -20.05
C GLU A 583 -17.00 12.93 -19.56
N GLU A 584 -18.17 13.54 -19.68
CA GLU A 584 -18.44 14.86 -19.14
C GLU A 584 -18.29 14.89 -17.61
N ALA A 585 -18.89 13.94 -16.90
CA ALA A 585 -18.80 13.82 -15.45
C ALA A 585 -17.34 13.63 -14.99
N ILE A 586 -16.57 12.73 -15.62
CA ILE A 586 -15.14 12.53 -15.34
C ILE A 586 -14.35 13.83 -15.57
N ARG A 587 -14.62 14.54 -16.67
CA ARG A 587 -13.94 15.80 -16.99
C ARG A 587 -14.24 16.89 -15.97
N ARG A 588 -15.51 17.06 -15.58
CA ARG A 588 -15.94 18.06 -14.58
C ARG A 588 -15.44 17.71 -13.18
N ASP A 589 -15.47 16.43 -12.81
CA ASP A 589 -14.94 15.94 -11.54
C ASP A 589 -13.43 16.19 -11.44
N ARG A 590 -12.66 15.90 -12.50
CA ARG A 590 -11.23 16.26 -12.56
C ARG A 590 -10.98 17.77 -12.45
N ALA A 591 -11.90 18.61 -12.90
CA ALA A 591 -11.78 20.06 -12.78
C ALA A 591 -11.94 20.57 -11.34
N THR A 592 -12.46 19.75 -10.41
CA THR A 592 -12.44 20.05 -8.97
C THR A 592 -11.02 20.06 -8.40
N GLY A 593 -10.08 19.35 -9.03
CA GLY A 593 -8.73 19.12 -8.52
C GLY A 593 -8.66 18.13 -7.35
N MET A 594 -9.78 17.48 -6.99
CA MET A 594 -9.82 16.48 -5.92
C MET A 594 -9.32 15.12 -6.42
N ALA A 595 -8.65 14.40 -5.53
CA ALA A 595 -8.31 13.02 -5.73
C ALA A 595 -9.56 12.12 -5.58
N PRO A 596 -9.58 10.95 -6.25
CA PRO A 596 -10.75 10.06 -6.20
C PRO A 596 -10.97 9.41 -4.83
N TYR A 597 -9.90 9.19 -4.06
CA TYR A 597 -9.96 8.50 -2.77
C TYR A 597 -9.61 9.45 -1.62
N ILE A 598 -10.40 9.38 -0.55
CA ILE A 598 -10.23 10.22 0.64
C ILE A 598 -9.79 9.32 1.80
N GLY A 599 -8.77 9.77 2.53
CA GLY A 599 -8.41 9.24 3.84
C GLY A 599 -8.33 10.34 4.88
N PHE A 600 -7.97 9.98 6.11
CA PHE A 600 -7.93 10.91 7.24
C PHE A 600 -6.62 10.85 8.00
N VAL A 601 -6.22 12.00 8.56
CA VAL A 601 -5.22 12.07 9.62
C VAL A 601 -5.93 12.11 10.97
N ASN A 602 -5.51 11.25 11.91
CA ASN A 602 -6.04 11.25 13.27
C ASN A 602 -5.57 12.51 14.03
N PRO A 603 -6.32 12.98 15.03
CA PRO A 603 -5.78 13.94 15.99
C PRO A 603 -4.70 13.28 16.87
N ARG A 604 -3.75 14.07 17.35
CA ARG A 604 -2.72 13.60 18.27
C ARG A 604 -3.18 13.85 19.71
N LEU A 605 -3.37 12.77 20.47
CA LEU A 605 -3.61 12.84 21.90
C LEU A 605 -2.27 12.80 22.66
N SER A 606 -2.12 13.60 23.71
CA SER A 606 -0.89 13.63 24.50
C SER A 606 -1.19 13.83 25.99
N LEU A 607 -0.59 13.00 26.84
CA LEU A 607 -0.67 13.16 28.29
C LEU A 607 0.21 14.33 28.77
N ARG A 608 -0.39 15.29 29.48
CA ARG A 608 0.28 16.35 30.22
C ARG A 608 -0.12 16.26 31.70
N GLY A 609 0.67 15.52 32.48
CA GLY A 609 0.36 15.27 33.89
C GLY A 609 -0.95 14.48 34.02
N GLU A 610 -1.99 15.12 34.53
CA GLU A 610 -3.33 14.50 34.66
C GLU A 610 -4.30 14.84 33.52
N SER A 611 -3.94 15.76 32.64
CA SER A 611 -4.77 16.20 31.51
C SER A 611 -4.36 15.53 30.19
N VAL A 612 -5.30 15.43 29.25
CA VAL A 612 -5.06 14.96 27.88
C VAL A 612 -5.26 16.14 26.94
N GLU A 613 -4.20 16.50 26.20
CA GLU A 613 -4.26 17.49 25.13
C GLU A 613 -4.60 16.82 23.80
N ILE A 614 -5.46 17.46 23.01
CA ILE A 614 -5.76 17.08 21.62
C ILE A 614 -5.14 18.10 20.67
N ASP A 615 -4.29 17.63 19.76
CA ASP A 615 -3.66 18.43 18.72
C ASP A 615 -4.10 17.98 17.33
N TYR A 616 -4.25 18.94 16.43
CA TYR A 616 -4.69 18.72 15.06
C TYR A 616 -3.68 19.27 14.04
N THR A 617 -2.46 19.59 14.44
CA THR A 617 -1.49 20.25 13.56
C THR A 617 -0.61 19.27 12.78
N GLU A 618 -0.60 18.00 13.19
CA GLU A 618 0.19 16.96 12.53
C GLU A 618 -0.29 16.70 11.09
N GLY A 619 0.68 16.50 10.19
CA GLY A 619 0.46 16.11 8.80
C GLY A 619 0.49 14.60 8.60
N PHE A 620 0.09 14.15 7.41
CA PHE A 620 -0.05 12.71 7.12
C PHE A 620 1.29 11.96 7.15
N ILE A 621 2.34 12.58 6.61
CA ILE A 621 3.69 12.00 6.58
C ILE A 621 4.26 11.92 8.00
N GLU A 622 4.17 13.03 8.76
CA GLU A 622 4.66 13.13 10.13
C GLU A 622 3.95 12.11 11.04
N GLN A 623 2.63 11.96 10.87
CA GLN A 623 1.85 11.01 11.64
C GLN A 623 2.26 9.55 11.36
N ASN A 624 2.44 9.17 10.09
CA ASN A 624 2.84 7.81 9.76
C ASN A 624 4.25 7.46 10.24
N LEU A 625 5.20 8.39 10.13
CA LEU A 625 6.55 8.20 10.66
C LEU A 625 6.52 8.06 12.19
N ARG A 626 5.76 8.93 12.88
CA ARG A 626 5.54 8.81 14.33
C ARG A 626 4.89 7.48 14.69
N TYR A 627 3.92 7.02 13.91
CA TYR A 627 3.27 5.72 14.16
C TYR A 627 4.23 4.55 13.98
N SER A 628 5.09 4.61 12.97
CA SER A 628 6.17 3.62 12.74
C SER A 628 7.28 3.68 13.80
N GLU A 629 7.42 4.80 14.52
CA GLU A 629 8.33 4.91 15.67
C GLU A 629 7.68 4.40 16.97
N GLN A 630 6.46 4.86 17.28
CA GLN A 630 5.82 4.71 18.60
C GLN A 630 5.00 3.43 18.75
N TYR A 631 4.35 2.96 17.69
CA TYR A 631 3.45 1.79 17.71
C TYR A 631 4.02 0.60 16.93
N ARG A 632 5.33 0.59 16.70
CA ARG A 632 6.05 -0.54 16.09
C ARG A 632 6.18 -1.68 17.09
N THR A 633 5.32 -2.68 16.93
CA THR A 633 5.25 -3.85 17.83
C THR A 633 5.66 -5.14 17.13
N LEU A 634 5.48 -5.24 15.81
CA LEU A 634 5.73 -6.49 15.06
C LEU A 634 6.81 -6.34 14.00
N ALA A 635 7.17 -5.12 13.59
CA ALA A 635 8.28 -4.90 12.67
C ALA A 635 9.63 -4.96 13.41
N LEU A 636 10.60 -5.67 12.84
CA LEU A 636 11.98 -5.60 13.33
C LEU A 636 12.53 -4.17 13.15
N PRO A 637 13.29 -3.62 14.12
CA PRO A 637 13.91 -2.31 14.00
C PRO A 637 15.10 -2.34 13.05
N LEU A 638 15.09 -1.54 11.97
CA LEU A 638 16.25 -1.41 11.07
C LEU A 638 17.51 -0.94 11.81
N GLU A 639 17.33 -0.17 12.90
CA GLU A 639 18.44 0.34 13.71
C GLU A 639 19.29 -0.78 14.34
N GLY A 640 18.73 -1.98 14.51
CA GLY A 640 19.47 -3.17 14.96
C GLY A 640 20.44 -3.74 13.92
N PHE A 641 20.32 -3.32 12.66
CA PHE A 641 21.06 -3.84 11.51
C PHE A 641 22.04 -2.81 10.95
N LEU A 642 22.62 -1.95 11.79
CA LEU A 642 23.68 -1.03 11.35
C LEU A 642 24.84 -1.81 10.72
N ARG A 643 25.26 -1.41 9.52
CA ARG A 643 26.45 -2.01 8.88
C ARG A 643 27.65 -1.87 9.81
N LYS A 644 28.31 -3.00 10.12
CA LYS A 644 29.52 -3.05 10.98
C LYS A 644 30.68 -2.21 10.43
N GLU A 645 30.62 -1.87 9.15
CA GLU A 645 31.41 -0.80 8.55
C GLU A 645 30.50 0.30 8.01
N HIS A 646 29.97 1.11 8.92
CA HIS A 646 29.50 2.45 8.57
C HIS A 646 30.68 3.37 8.29
N LYS A 647 31.42 3.08 7.21
CA LYS A 647 32.13 4.16 6.54
C LYS A 647 31.05 4.96 5.82
N VAL A 648 30.47 5.91 6.56
CA VAL A 648 29.96 7.14 5.96
C VAL A 648 31.11 7.67 5.11
N TYR A 649 31.13 7.35 3.82
CA TYR A 649 31.87 8.12 2.84
C TYR A 649 31.10 9.43 2.64
N GLY A 650 30.91 10.17 3.73
CA GLY A 650 30.67 11.59 3.67
C GLY A 650 31.84 12.10 2.84
N GLU A 651 31.52 12.70 1.71
CA GLU A 651 32.55 13.20 0.81
C GLU A 651 33.49 14.16 1.56
N GLY A 652 33.04 14.70 2.70
CA GLY A 652 33.88 15.35 3.69
C GLY A 652 34.62 16.51 3.04
N LYS A 653 35.93 16.60 3.28
CA LYS A 653 36.79 17.60 2.60
C LYS A 653 36.84 17.46 1.07
N TRP A 654 36.38 16.34 0.51
CA TRP A 654 36.41 16.04 -0.92
C TRP A 654 35.10 16.33 -1.66
N HIS A 655 34.02 16.75 -0.99
CA HIS A 655 32.71 16.99 -1.61
C HIS A 655 32.80 17.90 -2.85
N ASP A 656 33.34 19.11 -2.67
CA ASP A 656 33.47 20.08 -3.77
C ASP A 656 34.39 19.57 -4.88
N ARG A 657 35.42 18.78 -4.52
CA ARG A 657 36.34 18.19 -5.48
C ARG A 657 35.64 17.13 -6.33
N LEU A 658 34.89 16.22 -5.71
CA LEU A 658 34.14 15.20 -6.42
C LEU A 658 33.07 15.81 -7.31
N ASN A 659 32.39 16.88 -6.86
CA ASN A 659 31.46 17.63 -7.69
C ASN A 659 32.15 18.26 -8.90
N ALA A 660 33.34 18.84 -8.73
CA ALA A 660 34.13 19.37 -9.84
C ALA A 660 34.55 18.26 -10.83
N ILE A 661 34.95 17.09 -10.34
CA ILE A 661 35.28 15.93 -11.17
C ILE A 661 34.03 15.47 -11.94
N ARG A 662 32.88 15.31 -11.29
CA ARG A 662 31.60 14.96 -11.93
C ARG A 662 31.23 15.92 -13.06
N GLN A 663 31.35 17.23 -12.82
CA GLN A 663 31.07 18.25 -13.83
C GLN A 663 32.00 18.12 -15.04
N ARG A 664 33.29 17.82 -14.84
CA ARG A 664 34.24 17.61 -15.93
C ARG A 664 33.97 16.33 -16.71
N LEU A 665 33.66 15.24 -16.02
CA LEU A 665 33.26 13.99 -16.64
C LEU A 665 32.02 14.17 -17.54
N ARG A 666 31.00 14.91 -17.04
CA ARG A 666 29.83 15.27 -17.85
C ARG A 666 30.16 16.12 -19.07
N LYS A 667 31.15 17.04 -18.98
CA LYS A 667 31.58 17.85 -20.13
C LYS A 667 32.32 17.05 -21.21
N ARG A 668 32.95 15.94 -20.84
CA ARG A 668 33.71 15.07 -21.76
C ARG A 668 32.99 13.76 -22.08
N MET A 669 31.72 13.64 -21.70
CA MET A 669 30.95 12.41 -21.90
C MET A 669 30.66 12.18 -23.38
N SER A 670 30.64 10.90 -23.78
CA SER A 670 30.24 10.49 -25.13
C SER A 670 29.21 9.37 -25.04
N GLY A 671 27.96 9.72 -25.39
CA GLY A 671 26.85 8.76 -25.42
C GLY A 671 27.10 7.59 -26.37
N ASP A 672 27.70 7.85 -27.53
CA ASP A 672 28.02 6.83 -28.53
C ASP A 672 29.10 5.86 -28.06
N VAL A 673 30.15 6.36 -27.41
CA VAL A 673 31.20 5.51 -26.82
C VAL A 673 30.63 4.68 -25.67
N SER A 674 29.84 5.32 -24.79
CA SER A 674 29.16 4.65 -23.68
C SER A 674 28.21 3.54 -24.17
N LYS A 675 27.46 3.79 -25.25
CA LYS A 675 26.59 2.79 -25.89
C LYS A 675 27.39 1.66 -26.53
N SER A 676 28.41 1.97 -27.32
CA SER A 676 29.28 0.96 -27.95
C SER A 676 29.97 0.04 -26.92
N MET A 677 30.35 0.57 -25.76
CA MET A 677 30.91 -0.22 -24.66
C MET A 677 29.87 -1.20 -24.08
N ARG A 678 28.62 -0.77 -23.87
CA ARG A 678 27.53 -1.65 -23.43
C ARG A 678 27.21 -2.73 -24.46
N ASP A 679 27.15 -2.36 -25.74
CA ASP A 679 26.87 -3.30 -26.85
C ASP A 679 27.95 -4.39 -26.97
N LYS A 680 29.17 -4.13 -26.48
CA LYS A 680 30.29 -5.09 -26.40
C LYS A 680 30.35 -5.88 -25.09
N GLY A 681 29.31 -5.81 -24.25
CA GLY A 681 29.20 -6.58 -23.01
C GLY A 681 30.04 -6.07 -21.84
N LEU A 682 30.53 -4.81 -21.88
CA LEU A 682 31.21 -4.22 -20.73
C LEU A 682 30.18 -3.76 -19.68
N GLN A 683 30.08 -4.51 -18.59
CA GLN A 683 29.15 -4.23 -17.49
C GLN A 683 29.78 -3.26 -16.46
N TYR A 684 29.33 -2.01 -16.49
CA TYR A 684 29.58 -1.02 -15.44
C TYR A 684 28.23 -0.53 -14.91
N GLY A 685 28.15 -0.14 -13.63
CA GLY A 685 26.94 0.49 -13.07
C GLY A 685 26.60 1.79 -13.82
N ILE A 686 27.55 2.72 -13.87
CA ILE A 686 27.44 3.98 -14.65
C ILE A 686 28.68 4.17 -15.53
N ASN A 687 28.49 4.54 -16.80
CA ASN A 687 29.57 4.79 -17.78
C ASN A 687 29.29 6.06 -18.60
N PHE A 688 30.14 7.08 -18.49
CA PHE A 688 30.02 8.33 -19.24
C PHE A 688 30.69 8.30 -20.63
N GLY A 689 31.41 7.24 -20.96
CA GLY A 689 32.09 7.09 -22.25
C GLY A 689 33.31 8.01 -22.39
N VAL A 690 33.88 8.47 -21.28
CA VAL A 690 35.07 9.35 -21.30
C VAL A 690 36.30 8.51 -21.64
N SER A 691 37.14 9.02 -22.55
CA SER A 691 38.31 8.30 -23.05
C SER A 691 39.42 8.21 -21.98
N LEU A 692 40.28 7.18 -22.05
CA LEU A 692 41.44 7.07 -21.13
C LEU A 692 42.39 8.28 -21.20
N PRO A 693 42.70 8.88 -22.37
CA PRO A 693 43.43 10.14 -22.44
C PRO A 693 42.78 11.27 -21.64
N ASP A 694 41.46 11.47 -21.79
CA ASP A 694 40.72 12.50 -21.05
C ASP A 694 40.73 12.25 -19.54
N LEU A 695 40.59 10.98 -19.12
CA LEU A 695 40.68 10.62 -17.71
C LEU A 695 42.07 10.90 -17.13
N ARG A 696 43.14 10.68 -17.92
CA ARG A 696 44.50 11.04 -17.49
C ARG A 696 44.69 12.53 -17.32
N GLU A 697 44.10 13.35 -18.19
CA GLU A 697 44.09 14.81 -18.01
C GLU A 697 43.35 15.22 -16.73
N ILE A 698 42.18 14.64 -16.49
CA ILE A 698 41.40 14.91 -15.27
C ILE A 698 42.17 14.47 -14.02
N ALA A 699 42.81 13.30 -14.05
CA ALA A 699 43.60 12.75 -12.96
C ALA A 699 44.83 13.61 -12.63
N ALA A 700 45.50 14.18 -13.65
CA ALA A 700 46.68 15.02 -13.47
C ALA A 700 46.40 16.30 -12.66
N GLU A 701 45.15 16.76 -12.63
CA GLU A 701 44.71 17.92 -11.85
C GLU A 701 44.23 17.57 -10.44
N GLN A 702 44.18 16.28 -10.08
CA GLN A 702 43.76 15.84 -8.75
C GLN A 702 44.97 15.61 -7.83
N PRO A 703 44.82 15.82 -6.52
CA PRO A 703 45.86 15.45 -5.58
C PRO A 703 46.06 13.93 -5.60
N ARG A 704 47.33 13.48 -5.51
CA ARG A 704 47.64 12.08 -5.28
C ARG A 704 47.40 11.75 -3.81
N ASP A 705 46.18 11.36 -3.49
CA ASP A 705 45.72 11.16 -2.12
C ASP A 705 44.92 9.86 -2.00
N ARG A 706 45.29 9.04 -1.01
CA ARG A 706 44.67 7.74 -0.76
C ARG A 706 43.19 7.85 -0.37
N SER A 707 42.82 8.83 0.45
CA SER A 707 41.43 9.01 0.90
C SER A 707 40.50 9.44 -0.23
N LEU A 708 40.97 10.29 -1.15
CA LEU A 708 40.22 10.64 -2.35
C LEU A 708 40.10 9.44 -3.30
N ALA A 709 41.20 8.70 -3.51
CA ALA A 709 41.20 7.50 -4.34
C ALA A 709 40.23 6.43 -3.80
N ASP A 710 40.25 6.16 -2.49
CA ASP A 710 39.33 5.20 -1.85
C ASP A 710 37.88 5.64 -2.05
N LEU A 711 37.59 6.93 -1.85
CA LEU A 711 36.26 7.48 -2.04
C LEU A 711 35.78 7.39 -3.50
N MET A 712 36.67 7.55 -4.48
CA MET A 712 36.33 7.38 -5.90
C MET A 712 36.16 5.91 -6.30
N TRP A 713 36.93 5.00 -5.68
CA TRP A 713 36.87 3.56 -5.95
C TRP A 713 35.52 2.95 -5.53
N THR A 714 34.93 3.46 -4.45
CA THR A 714 33.62 3.04 -3.96
C THR A 714 32.45 3.61 -4.76
N LYS A 715 32.68 4.54 -5.69
CA LYS A 715 31.63 5.00 -6.61
C LYS A 715 31.49 4.00 -7.74
N GLU A 716 30.29 3.50 -7.99
CA GLU A 716 29.99 2.56 -9.09
C GLU A 716 29.94 3.22 -10.48
N VAL A 717 30.86 4.15 -10.71
CA VAL A 717 31.03 4.89 -11.98
C VAL A 717 32.37 4.49 -12.58
N ARG A 718 32.36 3.99 -13.83
CA ARG A 718 33.57 3.58 -14.58
C ARG A 718 34.68 4.62 -14.45
N GLU A 719 34.37 5.87 -14.79
CA GLU A 719 35.33 6.96 -14.78
C GLU A 719 35.92 7.23 -13.39
N MET A 720 35.12 7.11 -12.32
CA MET A 720 35.61 7.32 -10.95
C MET A 720 36.53 6.18 -10.50
N ARG A 721 36.19 4.93 -10.84
CA ARG A 721 37.05 3.77 -10.54
C ARG A 721 38.38 3.84 -11.28
N LEU A 722 38.36 4.21 -12.57
CA LEU A 722 39.60 4.40 -13.34
C LEU A 722 40.43 5.58 -12.83
N LEU A 723 39.80 6.71 -12.51
CA LEU A 723 40.50 7.86 -11.92
C LEU A 723 41.11 7.52 -10.56
N SER A 724 40.41 6.74 -9.73
CA SER A 724 40.93 6.26 -8.44
C SER A 724 42.29 5.58 -8.62
N LEU A 725 42.41 4.66 -9.59
CA LEU A 725 43.66 3.96 -9.87
C LEU A 725 44.78 4.91 -10.34
N MET A 726 44.44 5.99 -11.04
CA MET A 726 45.41 6.97 -11.55
C MET A 726 45.96 7.89 -10.46
N ILE A 727 45.11 8.31 -9.52
CA ILE A 727 45.48 9.28 -8.48
C ILE A 727 46.03 8.60 -7.22
N ARG A 728 45.79 7.30 -7.04
CA ARG A 728 46.22 6.56 -5.86
C ARG A 728 47.74 6.59 -5.69
N PRO A 729 48.26 6.99 -4.51
CA PRO A 729 49.69 6.95 -4.21
C PRO A 729 50.12 5.49 -4.07
N ARG A 730 50.92 5.02 -5.02
CA ARG A 730 51.32 3.61 -5.13
C ARG A 730 52.25 3.20 -4.00
N GLU A 731 53.04 4.14 -3.52
CA GLU A 731 54.09 4.01 -2.52
C GLU A 731 53.50 3.68 -1.13
N GLU A 732 52.21 3.97 -0.94
CA GLU A 732 51.46 3.71 0.29
C GLU A 732 50.75 2.35 0.30
N LEU A 733 50.78 1.59 -0.80
CA LEU A 733 50.02 0.36 -0.94
C LEU A 733 50.78 -0.84 -0.36
N THR A 734 50.13 -1.51 0.58
CA THR A 734 50.60 -2.80 1.10
C THR A 734 50.19 -3.95 0.19
N ARG A 735 50.79 -5.14 0.35
CA ARG A 735 50.32 -6.35 -0.34
C ARG A 735 48.83 -6.61 -0.11
N LYS A 736 48.33 -6.35 1.12
CA LYS A 736 46.92 -6.53 1.45
C LYS A 736 46.04 -5.59 0.61
N ASP A 737 46.46 -4.34 0.47
CA ASP A 737 45.75 -3.36 -0.36
C ASP A 737 45.73 -3.77 -1.84
N LEU A 738 46.87 -4.25 -2.36
CA LEU A 738 46.97 -4.74 -3.74
C LEU A 738 46.11 -5.97 -4.00
N LEU A 739 46.03 -6.91 -3.05
CA LEU A 739 45.15 -8.07 -3.15
C LEU A 739 43.67 -7.67 -3.11
N SER A 740 43.28 -6.74 -2.24
CA SER A 740 41.90 -6.22 -2.17
C SER A 740 41.50 -5.59 -3.50
N LEU A 741 42.30 -4.64 -4.00
CA LEU A 741 42.03 -3.96 -5.27
C LEU A 741 42.00 -4.95 -6.45
N ALA A 742 42.87 -5.95 -6.45
CA ALA A 742 42.89 -6.97 -7.50
C ALA A 742 41.62 -7.83 -7.50
N GLY A 743 41.12 -8.21 -6.32
CA GLY A 743 39.86 -8.97 -6.18
C GLY A 743 38.61 -8.14 -6.50
N GLU A 744 38.69 -6.83 -6.33
CA GLU A 744 37.59 -5.90 -6.61
C GLU A 744 37.54 -5.41 -8.07
N CYS A 745 38.51 -5.76 -8.92
CA CYS A 745 38.50 -5.40 -10.33
C CYS A 745 37.40 -6.18 -11.08
N ARG A 746 36.38 -5.48 -11.57
CA ARG A 746 35.19 -6.10 -12.20
C ARG A 746 35.33 -6.25 -13.71
N THR A 747 36.18 -5.44 -14.32
CA THR A 747 36.34 -5.39 -15.77
C THR A 747 37.79 -5.57 -16.19
N ILE A 748 37.98 -6.03 -17.43
CA ILE A 748 39.30 -6.17 -18.03
C ILE A 748 40.05 -4.83 -18.01
N GLU A 749 39.35 -3.72 -18.29
CA GLU A 749 39.95 -2.40 -18.30
C GLU A 749 40.47 -1.99 -16.92
N GLU A 750 39.69 -2.26 -15.85
CA GLU A 750 40.14 -2.05 -14.47
C GLU A 750 41.37 -2.88 -14.14
N ALA A 751 41.38 -4.16 -14.50
CA ALA A 751 42.52 -5.04 -14.30
C ALA A 751 43.76 -4.54 -15.05
N GLU A 752 43.63 -4.12 -16.31
CA GLU A 752 44.74 -3.58 -17.10
C GLU A 752 45.29 -2.27 -16.52
N GLN A 753 44.41 -1.35 -16.09
CA GLN A 753 44.84 -0.09 -15.45
C GLN A 753 45.47 -0.37 -14.09
N PHE A 754 44.87 -1.22 -13.26
CA PHE A 754 45.40 -1.61 -11.95
C PHE A 754 46.80 -2.22 -12.07
N VAL A 755 46.97 -3.19 -12.96
CA VAL A 755 48.26 -3.85 -13.19
C VAL A 755 49.30 -2.83 -13.62
N THR A 756 48.95 -1.96 -14.57
CA THR A 756 49.90 -1.00 -15.15
C THR A 756 50.28 0.11 -14.17
N LEU A 757 49.32 0.66 -13.43
CA LEU A 757 49.51 1.85 -12.60
C LEU A 757 50.02 1.52 -11.20
N LEU A 758 49.56 0.41 -10.60
CA LEU A 758 49.77 0.13 -9.18
C LEU A 758 50.59 -1.14 -8.92
N LEU A 759 50.40 -2.19 -9.73
CA LEU A 759 51.01 -3.50 -9.43
C LEU A 759 52.41 -3.68 -10.00
N ILE A 760 52.67 -3.32 -11.26
CA ILE A 760 53.94 -3.62 -11.92
C ILE A 760 55.10 -2.80 -11.35
N GLY A 761 56.09 -3.50 -10.76
CA GLY A 761 57.26 -2.95 -10.07
C GLY A 761 57.03 -2.72 -8.57
N SER A 762 55.92 -3.22 -8.01
CA SER A 762 55.62 -3.12 -6.57
C SER A 762 56.48 -4.10 -5.77
N GLY A 763 57.10 -5.07 -6.44
CA GLY A 763 57.77 -6.22 -5.83
C GLY A 763 56.79 -7.33 -5.43
N GLU A 764 55.49 -7.11 -5.65
CA GLU A 764 54.40 -8.02 -5.26
C GLU A 764 53.62 -8.56 -6.48
N GLU A 765 53.94 -8.10 -7.70
CA GLU A 765 53.27 -8.48 -8.94
C GLU A 765 53.02 -9.98 -9.12
N GLU A 766 54.06 -10.81 -9.02
CA GLU A 766 53.95 -12.26 -9.22
C GLU A 766 53.17 -12.93 -8.10
N ARG A 767 53.29 -12.43 -6.86
CA ARG A 767 52.60 -12.98 -5.69
C ARG A 767 51.11 -12.67 -5.74
N VAL A 768 50.74 -11.43 -6.05
CA VAL A 768 49.34 -11.02 -6.23
C VAL A 768 48.71 -11.79 -7.38
N ALA A 769 49.38 -11.88 -8.53
CA ALA A 769 48.88 -12.66 -9.67
C ALA A 769 48.67 -14.14 -9.33
N THR A 770 49.61 -14.75 -8.61
CA THR A 770 49.50 -16.14 -8.15
C THR A 770 48.31 -16.33 -7.20
N GLU A 771 48.08 -15.40 -6.28
CA GLU A 771 47.01 -15.52 -5.29
C GLU A 771 45.64 -15.29 -5.93
N VAL A 772 45.50 -14.30 -6.80
CA VAL A 772 44.28 -14.08 -7.60
C VAL A 772 43.97 -15.30 -8.46
N ALA A 773 44.97 -15.90 -9.10
CA ALA A 773 44.78 -17.11 -9.91
C ALA A 773 44.24 -18.30 -9.12
N LYS A 774 44.54 -18.40 -7.81
CA LYS A 774 44.00 -19.45 -6.92
C LYS A 774 42.57 -19.17 -6.51
N GLN A 775 42.27 -17.91 -6.17
CA GLN A 775 40.94 -17.51 -5.68
C GLN A 775 39.91 -17.49 -6.80
N SER A 776 40.31 -17.04 -7.99
CA SER A 776 39.45 -16.87 -9.17
C SER A 776 40.13 -17.45 -10.41
N PRO A 777 39.92 -18.74 -10.71
CA PRO A 777 40.48 -19.41 -11.89
C PRO A 777 40.28 -18.69 -13.23
N GLU A 778 39.15 -18.04 -13.37
CA GLU A 778 38.68 -17.33 -14.55
C GLU A 778 39.26 -15.91 -14.69
N ALA A 779 39.96 -15.39 -13.68
CA ALA A 779 40.48 -14.04 -13.69
C ALA A 779 41.51 -13.83 -14.81
N VAL A 780 41.36 -12.73 -15.57
CA VAL A 780 42.31 -12.36 -16.64
C VAL A 780 43.58 -11.67 -16.11
N LEU A 781 43.52 -11.13 -14.88
CA LEU A 781 44.59 -10.34 -14.26
C LEU A 781 45.96 -11.04 -14.25
N PRO A 782 46.09 -12.35 -13.90
CA PRO A 782 47.37 -13.04 -13.92
C PRO A 782 48.06 -13.03 -15.30
N TRP A 783 47.28 -13.12 -16.38
CA TRP A 783 47.80 -13.10 -17.75
C TRP A 783 48.22 -11.69 -18.19
N VAL A 784 47.51 -10.66 -17.71
CA VAL A 784 47.93 -9.27 -17.91
C VAL A 784 49.27 -9.01 -17.21
N VAL A 785 49.44 -9.49 -15.98
CA VAL A 785 50.71 -9.41 -15.24
C VAL A 785 51.84 -10.11 -16.00
N LEU A 786 51.62 -11.36 -16.42
CA LEU A 786 52.63 -12.11 -17.18
C LEU A 786 53.01 -11.39 -18.48
N THR A 787 52.04 -10.86 -19.21
CA THR A 787 52.29 -10.09 -20.44
C THR A 787 53.19 -8.88 -20.17
N ARG A 788 52.93 -8.13 -19.08
CA ARG A 788 53.71 -6.94 -18.72
C ARG A 788 55.12 -7.29 -18.27
N LEU A 789 55.29 -8.34 -17.47
CA LEU A 789 56.61 -8.84 -17.05
C LEU A 789 57.41 -9.40 -18.23
N ALA A 790 56.76 -10.08 -19.17
CA ALA A 790 57.38 -10.54 -20.40
C ALA A 790 57.88 -9.35 -21.24
N VAL A 791 57.08 -8.29 -21.41
CA VAL A 791 57.51 -7.07 -22.11
C VAL A 791 58.73 -6.43 -21.44
N ALA A 792 58.78 -6.41 -20.11
CA ALA A 792 59.90 -5.89 -19.34
C ALA A 792 61.12 -6.84 -19.27
N GLY A 793 60.97 -8.09 -19.74
CA GLY A 793 62.00 -9.12 -19.62
C GLY A 793 62.25 -9.58 -18.18
N SER A 794 61.30 -9.39 -17.26
CA SER A 794 61.48 -9.61 -15.81
C SER A 794 60.64 -10.74 -15.22
N ALA A 795 59.89 -11.50 -16.03
CA ALA A 795 59.09 -12.63 -15.53
C ALA A 795 60.01 -13.74 -14.97
N SER A 796 59.78 -14.16 -13.73
CA SER A 796 60.59 -15.19 -13.10
C SER A 796 60.25 -16.58 -13.62
N THR A 797 61.24 -17.47 -13.69
CA THR A 797 61.04 -18.88 -14.08
C THR A 797 59.99 -19.58 -13.22
N ARG A 798 59.88 -19.21 -11.94
CA ARG A 798 58.89 -19.78 -11.01
C ARG A 798 57.48 -19.35 -11.37
N PHE A 799 57.28 -18.06 -11.63
CA PHE A 799 55.98 -17.53 -12.01
C PHE A 799 55.55 -18.05 -13.38
N VAL A 800 56.45 -18.07 -14.37
CA VAL A 800 56.20 -18.68 -15.69
C VAL A 800 55.76 -20.13 -15.57
N LYS A 801 56.43 -20.94 -14.73
CA LYS A 801 56.00 -22.33 -14.50
C LYS A 801 54.57 -22.37 -13.96
N HIS A 802 54.27 -21.59 -12.92
CA HIS A 802 52.94 -21.55 -12.33
C HIS A 802 51.87 -21.10 -13.34
N SER A 803 52.18 -20.12 -14.18
CA SER A 803 51.27 -19.66 -15.24
C SER A 803 51.04 -20.73 -16.31
N LEU A 804 52.06 -21.51 -16.70
CA LEU A 804 51.87 -22.61 -17.64
C LEU A 804 50.98 -23.70 -17.04
N ASP A 805 51.25 -24.12 -15.81
CA ASP A 805 50.44 -25.11 -15.07
C ASP A 805 48.98 -24.63 -15.00
N ARG A 806 48.76 -23.35 -14.68
CA ARG A 806 47.42 -22.76 -14.62
C ARG A 806 46.74 -22.64 -15.98
N ALA A 807 47.49 -22.41 -17.05
CA ALA A 807 46.94 -22.36 -18.40
C ALA A 807 46.37 -23.72 -18.82
N GLU A 808 46.96 -24.82 -18.38
CA GLU A 808 46.43 -26.18 -18.64
C GLU A 808 45.05 -26.39 -18.00
N GLU A 809 44.86 -25.83 -16.81
CA GLU A 809 43.61 -25.96 -16.04
C GLU A 809 42.49 -25.06 -16.58
N VAL A 810 42.85 -23.86 -17.09
CA VAL A 810 41.87 -22.81 -17.41
C VAL A 810 41.47 -22.78 -18.87
N LEU A 811 42.32 -23.24 -19.80
CA LEU A 811 41.94 -23.33 -21.21
C LEU A 811 40.78 -24.31 -21.39
N SER A 812 39.69 -23.87 -22.00
CA SER A 812 38.49 -24.65 -22.29
C SER A 812 37.68 -23.92 -23.36
N GLU A 813 36.96 -24.63 -24.22
CA GLU A 813 35.95 -24.08 -25.14
C GLU A 813 34.99 -23.07 -24.47
N GLU A 814 34.65 -23.30 -23.21
CA GLU A 814 33.75 -22.43 -22.44
C GLU A 814 34.37 -21.07 -22.04
N ARG A 815 35.66 -20.86 -22.31
CA ARG A 815 36.47 -19.72 -21.83
C ARG A 815 37.31 -19.05 -22.93
N PRO A 816 36.68 -18.53 -24.01
CA PRO A 816 37.39 -17.97 -25.16
C PRO A 816 38.21 -16.71 -24.84
N LEU A 817 37.78 -15.92 -23.86
CA LEU A 817 38.50 -14.72 -23.44
C LEU A 817 39.85 -15.08 -22.80
N GLN A 818 39.89 -16.07 -21.93
CA GLN A 818 41.09 -16.53 -21.25
C GLN A 818 42.09 -17.09 -22.26
N ALA A 819 41.62 -17.85 -23.25
CA ALA A 819 42.46 -18.37 -24.33
C ALA A 819 43.22 -17.23 -25.06
N THR A 820 42.53 -16.13 -25.38
CA THR A 820 43.12 -14.95 -26.01
C THR A 820 44.23 -14.33 -25.14
N TYR A 821 43.98 -14.18 -23.83
CA TYR A 821 44.96 -13.58 -22.92
C TYR A 821 46.15 -14.48 -22.63
N ILE A 822 45.93 -15.79 -22.52
CA ILE A 822 46.98 -16.81 -22.36
C ILE A 822 47.89 -16.80 -23.58
N LEU A 823 47.32 -16.92 -24.79
CA LEU A 823 48.05 -16.90 -26.04
C LEU A 823 48.89 -15.62 -26.16
N ARG A 824 48.29 -14.45 -25.88
CA ARG A 824 49.00 -13.17 -25.90
C ARG A 824 50.16 -13.14 -24.92
N ALA A 825 49.96 -13.58 -23.69
CA ALA A 825 50.98 -13.56 -22.64
C ALA A 825 52.16 -14.48 -22.99
N LEU A 826 51.86 -15.71 -23.43
CA LEU A 826 52.87 -16.71 -23.81
C LEU A 826 53.61 -16.31 -25.09
N SER A 827 52.91 -15.73 -26.07
CA SER A 827 53.54 -15.19 -27.28
C SER A 827 54.53 -14.09 -26.93
N ARG A 828 54.13 -13.14 -26.08
CA ARG A 828 55.02 -12.07 -25.64
C ARG A 828 56.23 -12.60 -24.88
N LEU A 829 56.03 -13.63 -24.05
CA LEU A 829 57.08 -14.30 -23.32
C LEU A 829 58.08 -14.99 -24.25
N ALA A 830 57.62 -15.70 -25.28
CA ALA A 830 58.47 -16.34 -26.28
C ALA A 830 59.33 -15.33 -27.07
N GLU A 831 58.73 -14.19 -27.42
CA GLU A 831 59.40 -13.13 -28.16
C GLU A 831 60.48 -12.40 -27.33
N ARG A 832 60.23 -12.17 -26.04
CA ARG A 832 61.08 -11.30 -25.20
C ARG A 832 62.02 -12.03 -24.25
N GLN A 833 61.74 -13.29 -23.93
CA GLN A 833 62.54 -14.12 -23.02
C GLN A 833 62.89 -15.46 -23.69
N PRO A 834 63.93 -15.50 -24.55
CA PRO A 834 64.31 -16.69 -25.32
C PRO A 834 64.52 -17.95 -24.47
N GLU A 835 65.00 -17.80 -23.25
CA GLU A 835 65.20 -18.87 -22.27
C GLU A 835 63.90 -19.61 -21.88
N MET A 836 62.73 -18.99 -22.08
CA MET A 836 61.43 -19.59 -21.79
C MET A 836 60.87 -20.39 -22.98
N ARG A 837 61.41 -20.21 -24.20
CA ARG A 837 60.90 -20.83 -25.44
C ARG A 837 60.79 -22.35 -25.35
N GLN A 838 61.74 -23.02 -24.69
CA GLN A 838 61.69 -24.48 -24.54
C GLN A 838 60.52 -24.96 -23.66
N ARG A 839 60.11 -24.16 -22.67
CA ARG A 839 58.95 -24.46 -21.82
C ARG A 839 57.65 -24.22 -22.59
N ILE A 840 57.56 -23.09 -23.29
CA ILE A 840 56.42 -22.74 -24.12
C ILE A 840 56.25 -23.77 -25.25
N ALA A 841 57.34 -24.22 -25.88
CA ALA A 841 57.31 -25.26 -26.90
C ALA A 841 56.72 -26.58 -26.37
N ARG A 842 57.03 -26.98 -25.13
CA ARG A 842 56.45 -28.18 -24.53
C ARG A 842 54.94 -28.04 -24.31
N PHE A 843 54.52 -26.89 -23.79
CA PHE A 843 53.10 -26.58 -23.61
C PHE A 843 52.35 -26.54 -24.95
N ALA A 844 52.88 -25.81 -25.95
CA ALA A 844 52.27 -25.67 -27.27
C ALA A 844 52.10 -27.02 -27.98
N ASN A 845 53.13 -27.86 -27.98
CA ASN A 845 53.08 -29.21 -28.57
C ASN A 845 52.08 -30.15 -27.88
N ALA A 846 51.84 -29.98 -26.57
CA ALA A 846 50.84 -30.76 -25.85
C ALA A 846 49.43 -30.31 -26.27
N ARG A 847 49.18 -28.99 -26.28
CA ARG A 847 47.89 -28.40 -26.63
C ARG A 847 47.49 -28.63 -28.09
N ALA A 848 48.43 -28.55 -29.05
CA ALA A 848 48.18 -28.75 -30.48
C ALA A 848 47.67 -30.16 -30.85
N LYS A 849 47.74 -31.12 -29.92
CA LYS A 849 47.28 -32.51 -30.10
C LYS A 849 45.93 -32.79 -29.44
N GLU A 850 45.34 -31.81 -28.76
CA GLU A 850 44.07 -31.99 -28.06
C GLU A 850 42.87 -31.84 -29.01
N GLU A 851 41.75 -32.46 -28.63
CA GLU A 851 40.51 -32.42 -29.42
C GLU A 851 39.73 -31.11 -29.23
N ASP A 852 39.93 -30.42 -28.08
CA ASP A 852 39.35 -29.10 -27.80
C ASP A 852 39.91 -28.07 -28.81
N PRO A 853 39.07 -27.47 -29.68
CA PRO A 853 39.46 -26.50 -30.70
C PRO A 853 40.20 -25.27 -30.20
N LEU A 854 39.84 -24.73 -29.02
CA LEU A 854 40.53 -23.55 -28.47
C LEU A 854 41.91 -23.93 -27.93
N ARG A 855 42.01 -25.06 -27.23
CA ARG A 855 43.31 -25.57 -26.76
C ARG A 855 44.22 -25.87 -27.94
N LYS A 856 43.70 -26.58 -28.94
CA LYS A 856 44.41 -26.89 -30.17
C LYS A 856 44.87 -25.64 -30.88
N GLY A 857 43.98 -24.66 -31.09
CA GLY A 857 44.30 -23.39 -31.75
C GLY A 857 45.41 -22.61 -31.03
N VAL A 858 45.33 -22.47 -29.69
CA VAL A 858 46.41 -21.83 -28.90
C VAL A 858 47.74 -22.59 -29.04
N GLY A 859 47.70 -23.92 -29.10
CA GLY A 859 48.89 -24.75 -29.30
C GLY A 859 49.51 -24.60 -30.69
N GLU A 860 48.70 -24.58 -31.74
CA GLU A 860 49.12 -24.39 -33.12
C GLU A 860 49.73 -23.01 -33.33
N GLU A 861 49.05 -21.93 -32.91
CA GLU A 861 49.55 -20.56 -33.04
C GLU A 861 50.88 -20.33 -32.30
N LEU A 862 51.02 -20.87 -31.08
CA LEU A 862 52.28 -20.78 -30.34
C LEU A 862 53.41 -21.59 -31.01
N THR A 863 53.08 -22.72 -31.65
CA THR A 863 54.06 -23.54 -32.37
C THR A 863 54.56 -22.80 -33.61
N GLU A 864 53.66 -22.24 -34.41
CA GLU A 864 54.00 -21.42 -35.58
C GLU A 864 54.85 -20.21 -35.19
N LEU A 865 54.48 -19.49 -34.13
CA LEU A 865 55.28 -18.37 -33.62
C LEU A 865 56.69 -18.82 -33.21
N LEU A 866 56.82 -19.95 -32.53
CA LEU A 866 58.12 -20.47 -32.11
C LEU A 866 58.99 -20.93 -33.28
N GLU A 867 58.39 -21.42 -34.36
CA GLU A 867 59.11 -21.71 -35.61
C GLU A 867 59.57 -20.44 -36.30
N TYR A 868 58.75 -19.39 -36.34
CA TYR A 868 59.14 -18.08 -36.85
C TYR A 868 60.27 -17.42 -36.04
N LEU A 869 60.31 -17.64 -34.72
CA LEU A 869 61.32 -17.09 -33.81
C LEU A 869 62.63 -17.91 -33.74
N ARG A 870 62.67 -19.10 -34.36
CA ARG A 870 63.88 -19.93 -34.51
C ARG A 870 64.70 -19.47 -35.69
#